data_AF-A0A9E4UWH0-F1
#
_entry.id   AF-A0A9E4UWH0-F1
#
_cell.length_a   1.000
_cell.length_b   1.000
_cell.length_c   1.000
_cell.angle_alpha   90.00
_cell.angle_beta   90.00
_cell.angle_gamma   90.00
#
_symmetry.space_group_name_H-M   'P 1'
#
loop_
_entity.id
_entity.type
_entity.pdbx_description
1 polymer ?
#
loop_
_entity_poly.entity_id
_entity_poly.type
_entity_poly.pdbx_seq_one_letter_code
_entity_poly.pdbx_strand_id
1 'polypeptide(L)'
;MQHAESPQRNPDARRLTRGGSVRAIYLSMGGPPLVVLLGLAVIALLSACGGRPTPLATQPSATATNAPPTQIHTPGPTPPPSPTNTTSPTQSPTPGGHQGSEGLVLGSDSGQETVYPGVLCNSSVPVREYDLVAVNIEITLNRFLDYDPVGRMYVLEEDLERARREESQNLQARLDNAEPAVSIGLQGDAIQPMTLRVNQGECLRLTLRNGMNDGEPVSLHLHGTGLHLADTGTPAIATNPEAIAQSGVSVTYEWMVEKDEPEGTHYFHSHGDDRLQTSHGLFGALIVEPAGSLYLDPLGGGDLRSGWAAIIQDPNGSNFREFAIFYHEIGNERFRNLNRLGRQVPFVDTLTGAYKPGGRAMNYRSEPFMNRLKLQADQGVKHDASQAYSSYTFGDPATPIARTYLGDPVKQRVVHGGSEVFHVHHVHGGATRWRRQPGVEPTAFDSGFDKNPPLLPQASARTDSQSIGPSESYDLENECGAGGCQHSVGDYLIHCHVAHHYIAGMWMIWRVYNTLQDGVVSQDTLPPLAELPGRTGGVQAAVTSVELVDTTVDWKGQTLQISQENLAEWVERQLPPSGVPKEYDASVLDWRKEGDLYLNEVETEEAWQGYVSPEPGTRPPLYFNPATGKLAYPFLRPHLASRPPFAPNHGPAPFLEPFRTGTGPAQPGENGPWSLCPKGAKVQEFVIHAINLPITLSRSARIVDPVGQLYVLKEEEDAVRANNGLKNPLAIRANAGEDCVDILFKSELEDTGENSFFSKANIHVHFVQFDVQGSDGVNTGFNYETSVRPFTVEGEKLVADAAAGDAGVKLGNAGRFQPGALVGVGMDQSETFEVRRIRSIDGNTLVFDEPLRYGHKRREIVSYEFVRYRWYPDVQFGTAYFHDHVSALTSWKHGLFGALISEPPGSTYRSSRTGEEVRSGPLVDIHTDGKVSADISGSFREMVLFIQDENTLTKTGRSAGSSFNLRVAPLEARAGDPSLLFSSQAHGDPETPLLEAYLGDPLVIRGLVAATNDVHTLHVDGHWFRVEPYSTTSPPV
;
A
#
# COMPACT_ATOMS: atom_id res chain seq x y z
N MET A 1 0.73 43.82 47.07
CA MET A 1 -0.32 44.75 47.54
C MET A 1 -1.63 44.00 47.41
N GLN A 2 -2.25 43.60 48.52
CA GLN A 2 -3.47 44.22 49.10
C GLN A 2 -4.65 44.18 48.11
N HIS A 3 -5.57 43.20 48.28
CA HIS A 3 -6.87 43.32 49.01
C HIS A 3 -7.99 43.91 48.12
N ALA A 4 -9.26 43.49 48.17
CA ALA A 4 -9.99 42.53 49.04
C ALA A 4 -11.08 41.79 48.19
N GLU A 5 -11.97 40.92 48.66
CA GLU A 5 -12.27 40.37 50.00
C GLU A 5 -12.98 38.99 49.86
N SER A 6 -13.27 38.30 50.99
CA SER A 6 -14.13 37.09 51.05
C SER A 6 -14.97 37.15 52.34
N PRO A 7 -16.02 36.32 52.54
CA PRO A 7 -15.79 35.11 53.37
C PRO A 7 -16.78 33.91 53.25
N GLN A 8 -16.26 32.67 53.38
CA GLN A 8 -16.68 31.59 54.34
C GLN A 8 -18.16 31.05 54.35
N ARG A 9 -18.52 29.84 54.84
CA ARG A 9 -17.82 28.61 55.29
C ARG A 9 -18.80 27.40 55.39
N ASN A 10 -18.24 26.19 55.53
CA ASN A 10 -18.85 24.92 56.01
C ASN A 10 -19.15 24.99 57.56
N PRO A 11 -19.71 23.99 58.32
CA PRO A 11 -19.97 22.56 58.02
C PRO A 11 -21.21 21.86 58.72
N ASP A 12 -21.24 20.52 58.63
CA ASP A 12 -21.69 19.50 59.61
C ASP A 12 -23.15 19.29 60.09
N ALA A 13 -23.72 18.17 59.61
CA ALA A 13 -24.34 17.04 60.33
C ALA A 13 -25.11 17.20 61.67
N ARG A 14 -26.35 16.65 61.72
CA ARG A 14 -26.77 15.63 62.74
C ARG A 14 -28.15 14.98 62.46
N ARG A 15 -28.40 13.83 63.13
CA ARG A 15 -29.68 13.07 63.13
C ARG A 15 -30.75 13.73 64.02
N LEU A 16 -32.04 13.51 63.74
CA LEU A 16 -32.96 12.80 64.67
C LEU A 16 -34.31 12.40 64.03
N THR A 17 -35.07 11.56 64.74
CA THR A 17 -36.30 10.83 64.30
C THR A 17 -37.59 11.49 64.85
N ARG A 18 -38.81 11.26 64.35
CA ARG A 18 -39.63 10.02 64.52
C ARG A 18 -40.99 10.07 63.78
N GLY A 19 -41.53 8.87 63.50
CA GLY A 19 -42.98 8.58 63.45
C GLY A 19 -43.57 8.36 62.04
N GLY A 20 -44.31 7.29 61.74
CA GLY A 20 -44.59 6.07 62.52
C GLY A 20 -45.77 5.24 61.95
N SER A 21 -45.90 3.97 62.36
CA SER A 21 -47.00 3.01 62.02
C SER A 21 -46.98 2.43 60.58
N VAL A 22 -47.17 1.13 60.31
CA VAL A 22 -47.25 -0.07 61.18
C VAL A 22 -46.70 -1.35 60.47
N ARG A 23 -46.37 -2.35 61.31
CA ARG A 23 -45.85 -3.73 61.14
C ARG A 23 -46.58 -4.65 60.11
N ALA A 24 -46.09 -5.86 59.74
CA ALA A 24 -44.76 -6.55 59.69
C ALA A 24 -44.96 -8.04 59.25
N ILE A 25 -43.91 -8.90 59.34
CA ILE A 25 -43.89 -10.40 59.24
C ILE A 25 -43.85 -10.95 57.78
N TYR A 26 -43.03 -11.96 57.39
CA TYR A 26 -41.66 -12.40 57.75
C TYR A 26 -41.20 -13.54 56.77
N LEU A 27 -39.88 -13.75 56.63
CA LEU A 27 -39.18 -15.02 56.30
C LEU A 27 -39.45 -15.81 54.98
N SER A 28 -38.48 -15.68 54.05
CA SER A 28 -37.64 -16.77 53.46
C SER A 28 -38.18 -17.97 52.65
N MET A 29 -37.28 -18.48 51.79
CA MET A 29 -37.20 -19.79 51.12
C MET A 29 -37.92 -19.95 49.77
N GLY A 30 -37.37 -20.84 48.93
CA GLY A 30 -38.02 -21.39 47.74
C GLY A 30 -37.20 -21.29 46.45
N GLY A 31 -36.86 -22.45 45.88
CA GLY A 31 -36.41 -22.58 44.50
C GLY A 31 -37.58 -22.78 43.52
N PRO A 32 -37.31 -23.20 42.27
CA PRO A 32 -38.30 -23.21 41.18
C PRO A 32 -39.14 -24.51 41.14
N PRO A 33 -40.18 -24.54 40.29
CA PRO A 33 -40.65 -25.75 39.64
C PRO A 33 -40.30 -25.77 38.14
N LEU A 34 -39.75 -26.89 37.69
CA LEU A 34 -39.90 -27.34 36.30
C LEU A 34 -41.32 -27.93 36.14
N VAL A 35 -41.88 -27.90 34.93
CA VAL A 35 -42.97 -28.83 34.57
C VAL A 35 -42.46 -29.76 33.47
N VAL A 36 -42.58 -31.06 33.71
CA VAL A 36 -42.12 -32.14 32.84
C VAL A 36 -43.33 -32.75 32.14
N LEU A 37 -43.17 -33.16 30.87
CA LEU A 37 -44.04 -34.16 30.25
C LEU A 37 -43.26 -35.48 30.17
N LEU A 38 -43.85 -36.56 30.68
CA LEU A 38 -43.12 -37.75 31.15
C LEU A 38 -43.74 -39.05 30.61
N GLY A 39 -42.92 -39.91 30.00
CA GLY A 39 -43.25 -41.30 29.64
C GLY A 39 -41.94 -42.07 29.43
N LEU A 40 -41.37 -42.70 30.46
CA LEU A 40 -41.71 -44.02 31.04
C LEU A 40 -41.30 -45.21 30.12
N ALA A 41 -40.55 -46.22 30.58
CA ALA A 41 -39.91 -46.42 31.89
C ALA A 41 -38.91 -47.61 31.89
N VAL A 42 -38.32 -47.91 33.08
CA VAL A 42 -37.95 -49.26 33.60
C VAL A 42 -36.66 -49.93 33.03
N ILE A 43 -35.71 -50.48 33.83
CA ILE A 43 -35.51 -50.46 35.30
C ILE A 43 -34.01 -50.55 35.69
N ALA A 44 -33.73 -50.09 36.93
CA ALA A 44 -32.51 -50.06 37.75
C ALA A 44 -31.72 -51.41 37.92
N LEU A 45 -30.63 -51.57 38.70
CA LEU A 45 -29.95 -50.79 39.78
C LEU A 45 -28.39 -50.84 39.58
N LEU A 46 -27.42 -50.55 40.49
CA LEU A 46 -27.29 -50.16 41.92
C LEU A 46 -25.83 -49.62 42.17
N SER A 47 -25.62 -48.61 43.04
CA SER A 47 -24.41 -48.23 43.85
C SER A 47 -22.94 -48.30 43.33
N ALA A 48 -21.95 -47.55 43.86
CA ALA A 48 -21.91 -46.30 44.66
C ALA A 48 -20.43 -45.84 44.87
N CYS A 49 -20.20 -44.53 45.07
CA CYS A 49 -18.98 -43.86 45.60
C CYS A 49 -17.63 -44.07 44.86
N GLY A 50 -16.70 -43.10 44.78
CA GLY A 50 -16.73 -41.68 45.16
C GLY A 50 -15.31 -41.14 45.47
N GLY A 51 -14.90 -39.99 44.91
CA GLY A 51 -13.62 -39.33 45.25
C GLY A 51 -13.00 -38.46 44.14
N ARG A 52 -12.49 -37.28 44.53
CA ARG A 52 -11.58 -36.34 43.82
C ARG A 52 -10.35 -36.11 44.74
N PRO A 53 -9.22 -35.43 44.39
CA PRO A 53 -9.01 -34.46 43.29
C PRO A 53 -7.63 -34.52 42.55
N THR A 54 -7.28 -33.41 41.88
CA THR A 54 -6.06 -32.97 41.15
C THR A 54 -4.85 -32.63 42.09
N PRO A 55 -3.68 -32.04 41.66
CA PRO A 55 -3.16 -31.63 40.32
C PRO A 55 -1.64 -31.93 40.02
N LEU A 56 -1.14 -31.44 38.86
CA LEU A 56 0.22 -30.93 38.53
C LEU A 56 1.53 -31.79 38.54
N ALA A 57 2.21 -31.77 37.37
CA ALA A 57 3.67 -31.52 37.13
C ALA A 57 4.80 -32.57 37.34
N THR A 58 5.80 -32.48 36.43
CA THR A 58 7.22 -32.95 36.45
C THR A 58 7.63 -34.43 36.20
N GLN A 59 8.89 -34.60 35.74
CA GLN A 59 9.59 -35.83 35.25
C GLN A 59 10.35 -36.58 36.41
N PRO A 60 11.31 -37.55 36.24
CA PRO A 60 11.91 -38.20 35.03
C PRO A 60 12.29 -39.73 35.07
N SER A 61 12.78 -40.21 33.90
CA SER A 61 13.88 -41.20 33.65
C SER A 61 13.88 -42.72 34.05
N ALA A 62 13.85 -43.58 33.00
CA ALA A 62 14.90 -44.55 32.57
C ALA A 62 15.08 -46.01 33.14
N THR A 63 15.73 -46.86 32.32
CA THR A 63 16.33 -48.24 32.53
C THR A 63 15.38 -49.45 32.71
N ALA A 64 15.74 -50.76 32.62
CA ALA A 64 16.68 -51.64 31.83
C ALA A 64 16.58 -53.08 32.43
N THR A 65 16.93 -54.28 31.88
CA THR A 65 17.26 -54.96 30.58
C THR A 65 17.24 -56.50 30.85
N ASN A 66 17.58 -57.42 29.89
CA ASN A 66 18.50 -58.60 30.06
C ASN A 66 18.28 -59.87 29.17
N ALA A 67 19.35 -60.31 28.45
CA ALA A 67 20.02 -61.65 28.38
C ALA A 67 19.22 -62.99 28.13
N PRO A 68 19.83 -64.21 27.92
CA PRO A 68 21.25 -64.67 27.99
C PRO A 68 21.73 -65.58 26.77
N PRO A 69 22.63 -66.62 26.84
CA PRO A 69 24.00 -66.51 26.23
C PRO A 69 24.64 -67.76 25.51
N THR A 70 25.99 -67.71 25.28
CA THR A 70 27.01 -68.80 25.03
C THR A 70 27.05 -69.51 23.64
N GLN A 71 28.10 -70.18 23.11
CA GLN A 71 29.53 -70.57 23.42
C GLN A 71 30.21 -71.03 22.05
N ILE A 72 31.50 -71.39 21.81
CA ILE A 72 32.89 -71.02 22.23
C ILE A 72 33.94 -71.66 21.25
N HIS A 73 35.10 -71.03 20.92
CA HIS A 73 36.42 -71.69 20.64
C HIS A 73 37.60 -70.67 20.46
N THR A 74 38.86 -71.14 20.38
CA THR A 74 40.09 -70.42 20.83
C THR A 74 41.36 -70.65 19.92
N PRO A 75 42.66 -70.38 20.27
CA PRO A 75 43.47 -69.36 19.56
C PRO A 75 44.94 -69.75 19.16
N GLY A 76 45.75 -68.79 18.68
CA GLY A 76 47.21 -68.91 18.47
C GLY A 76 47.97 -67.54 18.50
N PRO A 77 49.30 -67.46 18.82
CA PRO A 77 49.77 -66.37 19.69
C PRO A 77 51.12 -65.63 19.38
N THR A 78 51.15 -64.33 19.77
CA THR A 78 52.25 -63.56 20.47
C THR A 78 53.62 -63.27 19.79
N PRO A 79 54.46 -62.34 20.32
CA PRO A 79 54.23 -60.93 20.73
C PRO A 79 55.33 -59.95 20.14
N PRO A 80 55.46 -58.65 20.54
CA PRO A 80 56.19 -57.62 19.78
C PRO A 80 57.59 -57.25 20.34
N PRO A 81 58.21 -56.13 19.90
CA PRO A 81 58.11 -54.92 20.72
C PRO A 81 57.87 -53.60 19.92
N SER A 82 58.13 -52.46 20.58
CA SER A 82 57.95 -51.05 20.16
C SER A 82 59.35 -50.33 20.16
N PRO A 83 59.56 -49.05 19.74
CA PRO A 83 58.58 -47.96 19.72
C PRO A 83 58.63 -46.80 18.68
N THR A 84 57.52 -46.04 18.74
CA THR A 84 57.32 -44.59 18.45
C THR A 84 57.21 -44.03 17.03
N ASN A 85 56.07 -43.34 16.86
CA ASN A 85 55.78 -42.16 16.04
C ASN A 85 55.78 -42.28 14.51
N THR A 86 54.57 -42.47 13.97
CA THR A 86 54.19 -42.23 12.58
C THR A 86 52.95 -41.33 12.53
N THR A 87 52.76 -40.56 11.46
CA THR A 87 51.45 -39.98 11.12
C THR A 87 51.38 -39.68 9.61
N SER A 88 50.40 -40.30 8.93
CA SER A 88 50.00 -40.20 7.50
C SER A 88 50.10 -41.54 6.75
N PRO A 89 49.18 -41.83 5.81
CA PRO A 89 47.77 -41.43 5.77
C PRO A 89 46.82 -42.63 5.57
N THR A 90 45.55 -42.50 5.95
CA THR A 90 44.55 -43.57 5.71
C THR A 90 43.14 -43.07 5.45
N GLN A 91 42.66 -43.37 4.23
CA GLN A 91 41.27 -43.69 3.84
C GLN A 91 40.11 -42.77 4.24
N SER A 92 39.45 -42.22 3.22
CA SER A 92 38.16 -41.53 3.30
C SER A 92 37.04 -42.42 3.86
N PRO A 93 36.12 -41.89 4.68
CA PRO A 93 34.94 -42.61 5.13
C PRO A 93 33.88 -42.72 4.01
N THR A 94 33.10 -43.80 4.02
CA THR A 94 31.93 -43.98 3.15
C THR A 94 30.76 -43.05 3.56
N PRO A 95 29.92 -42.59 2.61
CA PRO A 95 28.78 -41.71 2.90
C PRO A 95 27.71 -42.35 3.81
N GLY A 96 26.92 -41.48 4.45
CA GLY A 96 25.74 -41.91 5.21
C GLY A 96 24.58 -42.33 4.29
N GLY A 97 23.65 -43.13 4.80
CA GLY A 97 22.57 -43.76 4.01
C GLY A 97 21.57 -42.84 3.30
N HIS A 98 21.70 -41.51 3.46
CA HIS A 98 20.89 -40.51 2.76
C HIS A 98 21.60 -39.89 1.53
N GLN A 99 22.90 -40.10 1.38
CA GLN A 99 23.74 -39.56 0.29
C GLN A 99 23.90 -40.55 -0.88
N GLY A 100 23.47 -41.81 -0.70
CA GLY A 100 23.58 -42.86 -1.72
C GLY A 100 22.34 -43.03 -2.62
N SER A 101 21.24 -42.33 -2.34
CA SER A 101 19.95 -42.52 -3.01
C SER A 101 19.69 -41.60 -4.21
N GLU A 102 20.39 -40.46 -4.32
CA GLU A 102 20.04 -39.39 -5.27
C GLU A 102 21.10 -39.11 -6.35
N GLY A 103 21.84 -40.13 -6.76
CA GLY A 103 22.53 -40.20 -8.06
C GLY A 103 23.71 -39.27 -8.34
N LEU A 104 23.88 -38.17 -7.59
CA LEU A 104 24.91 -37.15 -7.78
C LEU A 104 25.78 -37.04 -6.53
N VAL A 105 26.96 -37.67 -6.58
CA VAL A 105 28.04 -37.37 -5.63
C VAL A 105 28.73 -36.10 -6.12
N LEU A 106 28.54 -35.00 -5.41
CA LEU A 106 29.36 -33.79 -5.57
C LEU A 106 30.79 -34.10 -5.12
N GLY A 107 31.61 -34.58 -6.06
CA GLY A 107 33.06 -34.52 -5.93
C GLY A 107 33.53 -33.09 -6.16
N SER A 108 34.56 -32.65 -5.45
CA SER A 108 35.28 -31.45 -5.83
C SER A 108 35.93 -31.68 -7.20
N ASP A 109 35.54 -30.87 -8.20
CA ASP A 109 36.36 -30.79 -9.40
C ASP A 109 37.73 -30.21 -9.00
N SER A 110 38.77 -30.71 -9.67
CA SER A 110 40.15 -30.27 -9.52
C SER A 110 40.69 -29.59 -10.78
N GLY A 111 39.87 -29.48 -11.83
CA GLY A 111 39.90 -28.31 -12.70
C GLY A 111 39.57 -27.07 -11.86
N GLN A 112 40.42 -26.04 -11.95
CA GLN A 112 40.34 -24.90 -11.04
C GLN A 112 39.09 -24.04 -11.31
N GLU A 113 38.07 -24.15 -10.45
CA GLU A 113 37.21 -23.01 -10.15
C GLU A 113 38.10 -21.89 -9.63
N THR A 114 38.37 -20.92 -10.51
CA THR A 114 39.19 -19.75 -10.21
C THR A 114 38.27 -18.70 -9.62
N VAL A 115 38.09 -18.76 -8.29
CA VAL A 115 37.44 -17.69 -7.53
C VAL A 115 38.16 -16.39 -7.87
N TYR A 116 37.47 -15.48 -8.55
CA TYR A 116 38.02 -14.19 -8.95
C TYR A 116 38.25 -13.36 -7.69
N PRO A 117 39.50 -12.98 -7.36
CA PRO A 117 39.84 -12.40 -6.05
C PRO A 117 39.60 -10.89 -6.00
N GLY A 118 38.63 -10.38 -6.77
CA GLY A 118 38.40 -8.95 -7.00
C GLY A 118 39.52 -8.25 -7.76
N VAL A 119 39.27 -7.00 -8.16
CA VAL A 119 40.33 -6.05 -8.48
C VAL A 119 40.66 -5.27 -7.21
N LEU A 120 41.93 -5.23 -6.83
CA LEU A 120 42.38 -4.38 -5.73
C LEU A 120 42.50 -2.93 -6.20
N CYS A 121 42.14 -1.98 -5.33
CA CYS A 121 42.28 -0.56 -5.60
C CYS A 121 43.72 -0.19 -5.99
N ASN A 122 43.86 0.55 -7.09
CA ASN A 122 45.15 1.03 -7.57
C ASN A 122 45.35 2.52 -7.23
N SER A 123 46.60 2.97 -7.14
CA SER A 123 46.94 4.35 -6.75
C SER A 123 46.69 5.42 -7.82
N SER A 124 45.96 5.10 -8.90
CA SER A 124 45.64 6.04 -9.99
C SER A 124 44.14 6.24 -10.27
N VAL A 125 43.26 5.56 -9.54
CA VAL A 125 41.81 5.84 -9.53
C VAL A 125 41.46 6.84 -8.41
N PRO A 126 40.35 7.60 -8.54
CA PRO A 126 39.82 8.37 -7.42
C PRO A 126 39.41 7.43 -6.28
N VAL A 127 39.55 7.89 -5.03
CA VAL A 127 39.11 7.14 -3.84
C VAL A 127 37.94 7.87 -3.19
N ARG A 128 36.88 7.12 -2.87
CA ARG A 128 35.64 7.55 -2.23
C ARG A 128 35.66 7.05 -0.78
N GLU A 129 35.96 7.93 0.16
CA GLU A 129 36.21 7.56 1.56
C GLU A 129 35.02 7.90 2.48
N TYR A 130 34.57 6.92 3.25
CA TYR A 130 33.53 7.07 4.28
C TYR A 130 33.98 6.50 5.62
N ASP A 131 33.96 7.34 6.66
CA ASP A 131 34.19 6.93 8.05
C ASP A 131 32.84 6.71 8.74
N LEU A 132 32.61 5.47 9.17
CA LEU A 132 31.35 4.94 9.67
C LEU A 132 31.48 4.48 11.12
N VAL A 133 30.40 4.61 11.88
CA VAL A 133 30.28 4.08 13.24
C VAL A 133 29.02 3.25 13.35
N ALA A 134 29.15 1.99 13.79
CA ALA A 134 28.00 1.20 14.22
C ALA A 134 27.70 1.49 15.70
N VAL A 135 26.45 1.83 16.04
CA VAL A 135 26.05 2.23 17.39
C VAL A 135 24.67 1.69 17.81
N ASN A 136 24.50 1.42 19.11
CA ASN A 136 23.18 1.26 19.72
C ASN A 136 22.49 2.64 19.79
N ILE A 137 21.21 2.75 19.39
CA ILE A 137 20.47 4.03 19.39
C ILE A 137 18.96 3.79 19.56
N GLU A 138 18.27 4.63 20.34
CA GLU A 138 16.81 4.55 20.52
C GLU A 138 16.05 5.08 19.29
N ILE A 139 15.72 4.20 18.35
CA ILE A 139 15.06 4.55 17.09
C ILE A 139 13.58 4.90 17.35
N THR A 140 13.22 6.16 17.15
CA THR A 140 11.82 6.63 17.27
C THR A 140 11.13 6.62 15.91
N LEU A 141 9.95 6.02 15.86
CA LEU A 141 9.32 5.55 14.62
C LEU A 141 8.33 6.56 14.02
N ASN A 142 7.72 7.38 14.88
CA ASN A 142 6.67 8.32 14.50
C ASN A 142 6.54 9.47 15.52
N ARG A 143 5.70 10.46 15.18
CA ARG A 143 5.43 11.63 16.03
C ARG A 143 4.43 11.36 17.17
N PHE A 144 3.90 10.13 17.27
CA PHE A 144 3.24 9.60 18.47
C PHE A 144 4.26 9.09 19.52
N LEU A 145 5.55 9.04 19.15
CA LEU A 145 6.71 8.63 19.94
C LEU A 145 6.75 7.15 20.31
N ASP A 146 6.18 6.29 19.45
CA ASP A 146 6.50 4.86 19.46
C ASP A 146 7.97 4.65 19.05
N TYR A 147 8.65 3.66 19.62
CA TYR A 147 10.10 3.50 19.51
C TYR A 147 10.60 2.06 19.69
N ASP A 148 11.78 1.79 19.14
CA ASP A 148 12.59 0.61 19.44
C ASP A 148 13.65 0.94 20.51
N PRO A 149 13.54 0.39 21.74
CA PRO A 149 14.51 0.60 22.81
C PRO A 149 15.86 -0.12 22.60
N VAL A 150 15.98 -1.01 21.61
CA VAL A 150 17.22 -1.78 21.33
C VAL A 150 17.70 -1.59 19.90
N GLY A 151 17.34 -0.47 19.29
CA GLY A 151 17.75 -0.09 17.93
C GLY A 151 19.27 0.01 17.78
N ARG A 152 19.73 -0.18 16.54
CA ARG A 152 21.13 -0.16 16.12
C ARG A 152 21.22 0.51 14.74
N MET A 153 22.28 1.26 14.49
CA MET A 153 22.40 2.08 13.28
C MET A 153 23.87 2.23 12.85
N TYR A 154 24.10 2.28 11.54
CA TYR A 154 25.35 2.81 10.98
C TYR A 154 25.18 4.33 10.78
N VAL A 155 26.11 5.13 11.27
CA VAL A 155 26.13 6.60 11.11
C VAL A 155 27.49 7.04 10.58
N LEU A 156 27.56 8.17 9.85
CA LEU A 156 28.85 8.81 9.57
C LEU A 156 29.47 9.31 10.88
N GLU A 157 30.78 9.21 11.04
CA GLU A 157 31.48 9.68 12.25
C GLU A 157 31.19 11.18 12.54
N GLU A 158 31.01 12.00 11.51
CA GLU A 158 30.65 13.42 11.62
C GLU A 158 29.20 13.68 12.07
N ASP A 159 28.26 12.76 11.77
CA ASP A 159 26.84 12.85 12.15
C ASP A 159 26.52 12.12 13.46
N LEU A 160 27.45 11.37 14.06
CA LEU A 160 27.23 10.63 15.31
C LEU A 160 26.71 11.56 16.43
N GLU A 161 27.36 12.69 16.64
CA GLU A 161 26.93 13.70 17.62
C GLU A 161 25.56 14.31 17.28
N ARG A 162 25.17 14.33 16.00
CA ARG A 162 23.84 14.78 15.57
C ARG A 162 22.78 13.74 15.92
N ALA A 163 22.98 12.47 15.56
CA ALA A 163 22.09 11.38 15.89
C ALA A 163 21.86 11.27 17.42
N ARG A 164 22.90 11.47 18.24
CA ARG A 164 22.78 11.50 19.72
C ARG A 164 21.97 12.67 20.26
N ARG A 165 21.99 13.84 19.60
CA ARG A 165 21.10 14.97 19.96
C ARG A 165 19.64 14.66 19.62
N GLU A 166 19.40 14.07 18.44
CA GLU A 166 18.05 13.70 18.00
C GLU A 166 17.45 12.60 18.90
N GLU A 167 18.23 11.58 19.26
CA GLU A 167 17.89 10.57 20.28
C GLU A 167 17.51 11.21 21.61
N SER A 168 18.36 12.12 22.11
CA SER A 168 18.14 12.82 23.39
C SER A 168 16.88 13.70 23.36
N GLN A 169 16.59 14.36 22.24
CA GLN A 169 15.38 15.17 22.05
C GLN A 169 14.13 14.29 21.99
N ASN A 170 14.16 13.15 21.31
CA ASN A 170 13.06 12.20 21.27
C ASN A 170 12.75 11.61 22.66
N LEU A 171 13.79 11.30 23.44
CA LEU A 171 13.64 10.89 24.85
C LEU A 171 13.03 12.01 25.70
N GLN A 172 13.46 13.26 25.54
CA GLN A 172 12.89 14.39 26.27
C GLN A 172 11.41 14.60 25.92
N ALA A 173 11.06 14.57 24.63
CA ALA A 173 9.68 14.68 24.14
C ALA A 173 8.76 13.59 24.71
N ARG A 174 9.26 12.36 24.96
CA ARG A 174 8.52 11.31 25.70
C ARG A 174 8.20 11.72 27.14
N LEU A 175 9.06 12.50 27.80
CA LEU A 175 8.94 12.89 29.22
C LEU A 175 8.07 14.13 29.46
N ASP A 176 8.13 15.17 28.62
CA ASP A 176 7.54 16.49 28.91
C ASP A 176 6.54 17.05 27.88
N ASN A 177 6.39 16.43 26.71
CA ASN A 177 5.63 16.94 25.54
C ASN A 177 6.32 18.07 24.76
N ALA A 178 7.64 18.20 24.83
CA ALA A 178 8.41 18.96 23.85
C ALA A 178 8.28 18.37 22.43
N GLU A 179 8.64 19.19 21.44
CA GLU A 179 8.72 18.81 20.03
C GLU A 179 9.82 17.76 19.79
N PRO A 180 9.52 16.58 19.21
CA PRO A 180 10.52 15.55 18.92
C PRO A 180 11.47 15.94 17.78
N ALA A 181 12.55 15.19 17.61
CA ALA A 181 13.45 15.32 16.47
C ALA A 181 12.95 14.58 15.21
N VAL A 182 11.99 13.67 15.36
CA VAL A 182 11.34 12.98 14.21
C VAL A 182 10.56 13.99 13.37
N SER A 183 11.06 14.27 12.17
CA SER A 183 10.39 15.18 11.24
C SER A 183 9.11 14.56 10.65
N ILE A 184 8.30 15.42 10.03
CA ILE A 184 7.32 15.00 9.05
C ILE A 184 8.08 14.57 7.78
N GLY A 185 7.71 13.44 7.18
CA GLY A 185 8.23 13.04 5.87
C GLY A 185 9.70 12.63 5.77
N LEU A 186 10.38 12.35 6.90
CA LEU A 186 11.82 12.03 6.96
C LEU A 186 12.69 13.08 6.23
N GLN A 187 12.38 14.36 6.43
CA GLN A 187 13.00 15.50 5.76
C GLN A 187 14.34 15.90 6.43
N GLY A 188 15.29 14.96 6.43
CA GLY A 188 16.70 15.23 6.75
C GLY A 188 17.23 14.71 8.10
N ASP A 189 16.43 14.00 8.90
CA ASP A 189 16.81 13.38 10.19
C ASP A 189 18.15 12.61 10.11
N ALA A 190 19.00 12.69 11.14
CA ALA A 190 20.19 11.83 11.23
C ALA A 190 19.86 10.38 11.60
N ILE A 191 18.73 10.13 12.28
CA ILE A 191 18.28 8.76 12.59
C ILE A 191 17.52 8.16 11.39
N GLN A 192 18.26 7.79 10.35
CA GLN A 192 17.78 7.15 9.11
C GLN A 192 18.75 6.02 8.66
N PRO A 193 18.34 5.07 7.80
CA PRO A 193 19.24 4.04 7.28
C PRO A 193 20.39 4.64 6.46
N MET A 194 21.58 4.08 6.63
CA MET A 194 22.78 4.55 5.93
C MET A 194 22.66 4.32 4.42
N THR A 195 22.76 5.39 3.62
CA THR A 195 22.60 5.35 2.15
C THR A 195 23.78 6.07 1.49
N LEU A 196 24.81 5.29 1.13
CA LEU A 196 26.08 5.76 0.56
C LEU A 196 26.07 5.66 -0.98
N ARG A 197 26.98 6.38 -1.66
CA ARG A 197 27.08 6.39 -3.12
C ARG A 197 28.54 6.36 -3.60
N VAL A 198 28.80 5.71 -4.72
CA VAL A 198 30.13 5.64 -5.36
C VAL A 198 29.98 5.59 -6.88
N ASN A 199 30.87 6.23 -7.64
CA ASN A 199 30.77 6.21 -9.09
C ASN A 199 31.53 5.00 -9.69
N GLN A 200 31.04 4.51 -10.83
CA GLN A 200 31.76 3.56 -11.69
C GLN A 200 33.21 4.01 -11.95
N GLY A 201 34.18 3.14 -11.67
CA GLY A 201 35.62 3.43 -11.82
C GLY A 201 36.29 4.14 -10.63
N GLU A 202 35.59 4.35 -9.51
CA GLU A 202 36.19 4.81 -8.24
C GLU A 202 36.58 3.63 -7.33
N CYS A 203 37.61 3.80 -6.50
CA CYS A 203 37.85 2.92 -5.36
C CYS A 203 36.98 3.36 -4.18
N LEU A 204 36.11 2.48 -3.68
CA LEU A 204 35.44 2.68 -2.40
C LEU A 204 36.38 2.32 -1.26
N ARG A 205 36.44 3.15 -0.21
CA ARG A 205 37.06 2.81 1.08
C ARG A 205 36.11 3.14 2.23
N LEU A 206 35.86 2.15 3.10
CA LEU A 206 34.94 2.26 4.23
C LEU A 206 35.69 1.98 5.55
N THR A 207 35.86 2.99 6.41
CA THR A 207 36.42 2.81 7.76
C THR A 207 35.27 2.56 8.75
N LEU A 208 35.03 1.31 9.18
CA LEU A 208 34.02 1.03 10.20
C LEU A 208 34.62 0.98 11.60
N ARG A 209 34.24 1.92 12.46
CA ARG A 209 34.47 1.87 13.90
C ARG A 209 33.31 1.19 14.63
N ASN A 210 33.61 0.25 15.52
CA ASN A 210 32.61 -0.28 16.44
C ASN A 210 32.40 0.69 17.61
N GLY A 211 31.22 1.30 17.70
CA GLY A 211 30.77 2.16 18.79
C GLY A 211 29.70 1.55 19.70
N MET A 212 29.49 0.22 19.64
CA MET A 212 28.54 -0.50 20.49
C MET A 212 28.98 -0.49 21.96
N ASN A 213 28.03 -0.22 22.87
CA ASN A 213 28.29 -0.03 24.30
C ASN A 213 28.02 -1.27 25.18
N ASP A 214 27.35 -2.28 24.60
CA ASP A 214 27.09 -3.61 25.17
C ASP A 214 28.27 -4.58 24.98
N GLY A 215 29.16 -4.29 24.03
CA GLY A 215 30.29 -5.14 23.64
C GLY A 215 30.02 -6.04 22.44
N GLU A 216 28.90 -5.88 21.73
CA GLU A 216 28.62 -6.63 20.50
C GLU A 216 29.71 -6.39 19.44
N PRO A 217 30.22 -7.43 18.77
CA PRO A 217 31.04 -7.27 17.56
C PRO A 217 30.16 -6.78 16.41
N VAL A 218 30.77 -6.12 15.41
CA VAL A 218 30.07 -5.63 14.21
C VAL A 218 30.93 -5.83 12.97
N SER A 219 30.31 -5.94 11.80
CA SER A 219 31.00 -5.88 10.50
C SER A 219 30.21 -4.99 9.52
N LEU A 220 30.72 -4.86 8.30
CA LEU A 220 29.93 -4.41 7.15
C LEU A 220 30.14 -5.42 6.03
N HIS A 221 29.12 -6.23 5.75
CA HIS A 221 29.09 -7.15 4.62
C HIS A 221 28.24 -6.52 3.51
N LEU A 222 28.88 -6.27 2.36
CA LEU A 222 28.30 -5.58 1.22
C LEU A 222 27.96 -6.59 0.10
N HIS A 223 26.67 -6.75 -0.18
CA HIS A 223 26.16 -7.79 -1.08
C HIS A 223 26.58 -7.55 -2.54
N GLY A 224 26.95 -8.62 -3.24
CA GLY A 224 27.31 -8.58 -4.66
C GLY A 224 28.68 -7.96 -4.97
N THR A 225 29.55 -7.72 -3.99
CA THR A 225 30.82 -6.98 -4.20
C THR A 225 32.09 -7.78 -3.91
N GLY A 226 33.18 -7.38 -4.57
CA GLY A 226 34.54 -7.81 -4.24
C GLY A 226 35.13 -6.97 -3.11
N LEU A 227 34.63 -7.15 -1.88
CA LEU A 227 35.06 -6.38 -0.71
C LEU A 227 36.29 -7.02 -0.03
N HIS A 228 37.33 -6.23 0.24
CA HIS A 228 38.60 -6.63 0.85
C HIS A 228 38.91 -5.82 2.11
N LEU A 229 39.87 -6.29 2.92
CA LEU A 229 40.48 -5.52 4.00
C LEU A 229 41.66 -4.70 3.47
N ALA A 230 41.65 -3.38 3.67
CA ALA A 230 42.66 -2.46 3.11
C ALA A 230 44.10 -2.81 3.52
N ASP A 231 44.30 -3.18 4.79
CA ASP A 231 45.63 -3.45 5.36
C ASP A 231 46.25 -4.78 4.89
N THR A 232 45.44 -5.76 4.47
CA THR A 232 45.90 -7.14 4.18
C THR A 232 45.56 -7.65 2.78
N GLY A 233 44.67 -6.97 2.04
CA GLY A 233 44.13 -7.41 0.75
C GLY A 233 43.26 -8.67 0.81
N THR A 234 43.02 -9.23 2.01
CA THR A 234 42.22 -10.45 2.17
C THR A 234 40.72 -10.16 2.03
N PRO A 235 39.89 -11.11 1.55
CA PRO A 235 38.45 -10.89 1.42
C PRO A 235 37.76 -10.58 2.75
N ALA A 236 36.86 -9.59 2.72
CA ALA A 236 36.06 -9.14 3.86
C ALA A 236 34.79 -9.99 4.04
N ILE A 237 34.97 -11.30 4.19
CA ILE A 237 33.90 -12.29 4.31
C ILE A 237 33.61 -12.66 5.76
N ALA A 238 32.38 -13.14 6.06
CA ALA A 238 31.93 -13.50 7.41
C ALA A 238 32.81 -14.52 8.16
N THR A 239 33.60 -15.33 7.44
CA THR A 239 34.54 -16.31 8.01
C THR A 239 35.93 -15.74 8.31
N ASN A 240 36.21 -14.50 7.93
CA ASN A 240 37.45 -13.78 8.23
C ASN A 240 37.26 -12.94 9.52
N PRO A 241 37.86 -13.34 10.67
CA PRO A 241 37.67 -12.60 11.93
C PRO A 241 38.31 -11.21 11.92
N GLU A 242 39.26 -10.94 11.01
CA GLU A 242 39.84 -9.60 10.83
C GLU A 242 38.84 -8.62 10.16
N ALA A 243 37.79 -9.14 9.53
CA ALA A 243 36.68 -8.37 8.95
C ALA A 243 35.57 -8.01 9.96
N ILE A 244 35.77 -8.30 11.25
CA ILE A 244 34.75 -8.09 12.30
C ILE A 244 35.33 -7.18 13.41
N ALA A 245 34.93 -5.91 13.39
CA ALA A 245 35.33 -4.91 14.35
C ALA A 245 34.80 -5.24 15.76
N GLN A 246 35.72 -5.50 16.69
CA GLN A 246 35.44 -5.62 18.12
C GLN A 246 35.15 -4.24 18.73
N SER A 247 34.43 -4.15 19.85
CA SER A 247 34.05 -2.86 20.48
C SER A 247 35.26 -1.94 20.68
N GLY A 248 35.16 -0.70 20.18
CA GLY A 248 36.24 0.30 20.19
C GLY A 248 37.32 0.15 19.11
N VAL A 249 37.30 -0.93 18.31
CA VAL A 249 38.23 -1.17 17.19
C VAL A 249 37.64 -0.64 15.89
N SER A 250 38.50 -0.29 14.93
CA SER A 250 38.11 0.05 13.55
C SER A 250 38.66 -0.97 12.56
N VAL A 251 37.90 -1.24 11.49
CA VAL A 251 38.29 -2.10 10.36
C VAL A 251 38.05 -1.31 9.07
N THR A 252 39.04 -1.29 8.17
CA THR A 252 38.96 -0.57 6.90
C THR A 252 38.77 -1.54 5.75
N TYR A 253 37.66 -1.37 5.02
CA TYR A 253 37.32 -2.16 3.84
C TYR A 253 37.60 -1.39 2.54
N GLU A 254 37.88 -2.11 1.46
CA GLU A 254 38.06 -1.56 0.11
C GLU A 254 37.32 -2.38 -0.95
N TRP A 255 36.78 -1.71 -1.97
CA TRP A 255 36.25 -2.32 -3.18
C TRP A 255 36.58 -1.43 -4.40
N MET A 256 37.19 -2.00 -5.43
CA MET A 256 37.35 -1.32 -6.72
C MET A 256 36.03 -1.48 -7.50
N VAL A 257 35.29 -0.38 -7.66
CA VAL A 257 34.13 -0.35 -8.55
C VAL A 257 34.64 -0.30 -9.98
N GLU A 258 34.45 -1.35 -10.76
CA GLU A 258 34.93 -1.38 -12.14
C GLU A 258 34.09 -0.44 -13.05
N LYS A 259 34.52 -0.25 -14.30
CA LYS A 259 33.84 0.71 -15.21
C LYS A 259 32.63 0.11 -15.93
N ASP A 260 32.51 -1.19 -15.85
CA ASP A 260 31.45 -2.05 -16.36
C ASP A 260 30.65 -2.71 -15.23
N GLU A 261 30.89 -2.33 -13.97
CA GLU A 261 29.96 -2.57 -12.87
C GLU A 261 28.62 -1.88 -13.19
N PRO A 262 27.48 -2.59 -13.15
CA PRO A 262 26.17 -1.99 -13.39
C PRO A 262 25.89 -0.82 -12.44
N GLU A 263 25.10 0.15 -12.90
CA GLU A 263 24.44 1.09 -11.99
C GLU A 263 23.43 0.30 -11.13
N GLY A 264 23.48 0.44 -9.80
CA GLY A 264 22.49 -0.20 -8.95
C GLY A 264 22.83 -0.28 -7.47
N THR A 265 21.92 -0.93 -6.72
CA THR A 265 21.94 -0.95 -5.25
C THR A 265 22.57 -2.21 -4.66
N HIS A 266 23.58 -2.01 -3.80
CA HIS A 266 24.21 -3.03 -2.99
C HIS A 266 23.79 -2.88 -1.52
N TYR A 267 22.94 -3.81 -1.07
CA TYR A 267 22.54 -3.93 0.34
C TYR A 267 23.75 -4.24 1.24
N PHE A 268 23.78 -3.72 2.47
CA PHE A 268 24.75 -4.14 3.48
C PHE A 268 24.20 -4.24 4.90
N HIS A 269 24.80 -5.13 5.70
CA HIS A 269 24.47 -5.35 7.11
C HIS A 269 25.66 -5.95 7.88
N SER A 270 25.47 -6.22 9.17
CA SER A 270 26.47 -6.86 10.04
C SER A 270 26.27 -8.37 10.14
N HIS A 271 27.35 -9.11 10.36
CA HIS A 271 27.34 -10.53 10.78
C HIS A 271 27.81 -10.74 12.24
N GLY A 272 27.99 -9.67 13.03
CA GLY A 272 28.48 -9.75 14.42
C GLY A 272 27.53 -10.50 15.36
N ASP A 273 26.26 -10.09 15.38
CA ASP A 273 25.10 -10.92 15.78
C ASP A 273 24.00 -10.74 14.73
N ASP A 274 24.37 -11.10 13.50
CA ASP A 274 23.59 -11.19 12.26
C ASP A 274 22.12 -10.72 12.37
N ARG A 275 21.25 -11.58 12.92
CA ARG A 275 19.80 -11.37 12.91
C ARG A 275 19.33 -10.39 13.98
N LEU A 276 19.95 -10.38 15.16
CA LEU A 276 19.58 -9.43 16.23
C LEU A 276 20.02 -8.01 15.86
N GLN A 277 21.14 -7.89 15.14
CA GLN A 277 21.63 -6.60 14.67
C GLN A 277 20.80 -6.07 13.50
N THR A 278 20.58 -6.89 12.48
CA THR A 278 19.83 -6.50 11.26
C THR A 278 18.37 -6.19 11.58
N SER A 279 17.65 -7.06 12.31
CA SER A 279 16.23 -6.83 12.66
C SER A 279 15.97 -5.64 13.60
N HIS A 280 17.01 -5.05 14.18
CA HIS A 280 16.93 -3.84 14.99
C HIS A 280 17.63 -2.64 14.31
N GLY A 281 17.84 -2.70 13.00
CA GLY A 281 18.19 -1.56 12.16
C GLY A 281 19.63 -1.50 11.66
N LEU A 282 20.53 -2.43 12.02
CA LEU A 282 21.95 -2.37 11.61
C LEU A 282 22.15 -2.84 10.16
N PHE A 283 21.60 -2.06 9.23
CA PHE A 283 21.64 -2.24 7.79
C PHE A 283 21.81 -0.89 7.07
N GLY A 284 22.10 -0.96 5.77
CA GLY A 284 22.19 0.19 4.88
C GLY A 284 22.28 -0.24 3.42
N ALA A 285 22.55 0.71 2.53
CA ALA A 285 22.83 0.46 1.13
C ALA A 285 23.96 1.36 0.62
N LEU A 286 24.72 0.84 -0.34
CA LEU A 286 25.62 1.58 -1.20
C LEU A 286 25.05 1.51 -2.62
N ILE A 287 24.96 2.65 -3.30
CA ILE A 287 24.48 2.72 -4.69
C ILE A 287 25.67 3.05 -5.60
N VAL A 288 25.83 2.25 -6.67
CA VAL A 288 26.77 2.52 -7.75
C VAL A 288 26.10 3.43 -8.77
N GLU A 289 26.69 4.60 -8.99
CA GLU A 289 26.21 5.66 -9.89
C GLU A 289 27.09 5.80 -11.15
N PRO A 290 26.60 6.41 -12.24
CA PRO A 290 27.37 6.61 -13.47
C PRO A 290 28.71 7.32 -13.27
N ALA A 291 29.69 6.97 -14.10
CA ALA A 291 31.07 7.47 -13.99
C ALA A 291 31.16 9.01 -14.01
N GLY A 292 31.37 9.60 -12.83
CA GLY A 292 31.56 11.05 -12.64
C GLY A 292 30.33 11.80 -12.13
N SER A 293 29.26 11.11 -11.70
CA SER A 293 28.08 11.74 -11.10
C SER A 293 28.39 12.52 -9.82
N LEU A 294 27.60 13.56 -9.57
CA LEU A 294 27.55 14.29 -8.30
C LEU A 294 26.25 13.94 -7.55
N TYR A 295 26.33 13.85 -6.22
CA TYR A 295 25.19 13.58 -5.35
C TYR A 295 24.88 14.84 -4.56
N LEU A 296 23.65 15.34 -4.67
CA LEU A 296 23.22 16.61 -4.08
C LEU A 296 22.04 16.39 -3.14
N ASP A 297 22.01 17.15 -2.04
CA ASP A 297 20.91 17.19 -1.08
C ASP A 297 19.65 17.79 -1.73
N PRO A 298 18.49 17.09 -1.73
CA PRO A 298 17.26 17.61 -2.31
C PRO A 298 16.67 18.82 -1.57
N LEU A 299 17.12 19.13 -0.34
CA LEU A 299 16.66 20.28 0.44
C LEU A 299 17.51 21.53 0.17
N GLY A 300 18.83 21.44 0.35
CA GLY A 300 19.76 22.56 0.22
C GLY A 300 20.56 22.65 -1.09
N GLY A 301 20.55 21.60 -1.93
CA GLY A 301 21.25 21.57 -3.22
C GLY A 301 22.78 21.46 -3.15
N GLY A 302 23.36 21.25 -1.96
CA GLY A 302 24.80 21.04 -1.77
C GLY A 302 25.20 19.56 -1.72
N ASP A 303 26.51 19.27 -1.65
CA ASP A 303 27.05 17.90 -1.67
C ASP A 303 26.44 16.98 -0.59
N LEU A 304 25.92 15.82 -1.00
CA LEU A 304 25.32 14.81 -0.12
C LEU A 304 26.32 13.69 0.21
N ARG A 305 26.67 13.55 1.50
CA ARG A 305 27.54 12.47 2.01
C ARG A 305 26.78 11.15 2.19
N SER A 306 25.59 11.20 2.78
CA SER A 306 24.68 10.07 2.96
C SER A 306 23.24 10.59 3.07
N GLY A 307 22.27 9.81 2.61
CA GLY A 307 20.86 10.16 2.74
C GLY A 307 19.95 9.35 1.84
N TRP A 308 18.75 9.02 2.33
CA TRP A 308 17.75 8.22 1.62
C TRP A 308 17.20 8.89 0.36
N ALA A 309 17.15 10.23 0.33
CA ALA A 309 16.72 11.00 -0.82
C ALA A 309 17.89 11.82 -1.38
N ALA A 310 18.06 11.82 -2.71
CA ALA A 310 19.13 12.53 -3.38
C ALA A 310 18.68 13.14 -4.72
N ILE A 311 19.45 14.12 -5.19
CA ILE A 311 19.52 14.52 -6.59
C ILE A 311 20.82 13.97 -7.16
N ILE A 312 20.75 13.19 -8.23
CA ILE A 312 21.91 12.71 -8.96
C ILE A 312 22.10 13.57 -10.21
N GLN A 313 23.29 14.16 -10.34
CA GLN A 313 23.71 14.89 -11.53
C GLN A 313 24.66 14.00 -12.35
N ASP A 314 24.12 13.31 -13.35
CA ASP A 314 24.87 12.47 -14.29
C ASP A 314 25.50 13.35 -15.40
N PRO A 315 26.82 13.34 -15.61
CA PRO A 315 27.48 14.12 -16.66
C PRO A 315 27.24 13.60 -18.09
N ASN A 316 26.69 12.39 -18.28
CA ASN A 316 26.47 11.75 -19.57
C ASN A 316 24.98 11.50 -19.90
N GLY A 317 24.10 11.57 -18.91
CA GLY A 317 22.67 11.26 -19.02
C GLY A 317 21.75 12.37 -18.48
N SER A 318 20.58 11.97 -18.00
CA SER A 318 19.54 12.88 -17.47
C SER A 318 19.62 12.96 -15.95
N ASN A 319 19.82 14.16 -15.41
CA ASN A 319 19.77 14.42 -13.96
C ASN A 319 18.43 13.93 -13.37
N PHE A 320 18.48 13.17 -12.28
CA PHE A 320 17.31 12.50 -11.71
C PHE A 320 17.21 12.67 -10.20
N ARG A 321 16.01 12.43 -9.64
CA ARG A 321 15.80 12.28 -8.20
C ARG A 321 15.84 10.81 -7.83
N GLU A 322 16.45 10.53 -6.70
CA GLU A 322 16.61 9.19 -6.16
C GLU A 322 15.95 9.07 -4.80
N PHE A 323 15.27 7.94 -4.57
CA PHE A 323 14.71 7.57 -3.27
C PHE A 323 15.11 6.12 -2.92
N ALA A 324 15.93 5.93 -1.90
CA ALA A 324 16.22 4.65 -1.29
C ALA A 324 15.15 4.27 -0.27
N ILE A 325 14.50 3.13 -0.47
CA ILE A 325 13.31 2.70 0.24
C ILE A 325 13.57 1.34 0.90
N PHE A 326 13.88 1.39 2.19
CA PHE A 326 14.17 0.26 3.06
C PHE A 326 12.89 -0.26 3.71
N TYR A 327 12.38 -1.37 3.20
CA TYR A 327 11.31 -2.14 3.85
C TYR A 327 11.92 -3.04 4.94
N HIS A 328 11.37 -2.99 6.16
CA HIS A 328 11.85 -3.83 7.28
C HIS A 328 10.79 -4.09 8.36
N GLU A 329 10.97 -5.19 9.10
CA GLU A 329 10.26 -5.44 10.36
C GLU A 329 11.10 -4.99 11.56
N ILE A 330 10.45 -4.43 12.57
CA ILE A 330 11.13 -4.06 13.82
C ILE A 330 11.14 -5.27 14.75
N GLY A 331 12.33 -5.78 14.96
CA GLY A 331 12.62 -7.06 15.60
C GLY A 331 11.90 -8.24 14.94
N ASN A 332 12.11 -9.42 15.51
CA ASN A 332 11.42 -10.63 15.06
C ASN A 332 9.90 -10.61 15.34
N GLU A 333 9.17 -11.61 14.87
CA GLU A 333 7.72 -11.78 15.00
C GLU A 333 7.20 -11.92 16.44
N ARG A 334 8.09 -12.00 17.44
CA ARG A 334 7.71 -11.91 18.87
C ARG A 334 8.05 -10.56 19.50
N PHE A 335 8.83 -9.72 18.81
CA PHE A 335 9.16 -8.39 19.28
C PHE A 335 7.95 -7.45 19.18
N ARG A 336 7.87 -6.54 20.14
CA ARG A 336 6.85 -5.48 20.20
C ARG A 336 7.57 -4.20 20.64
N ASN A 337 7.60 -3.23 19.74
CA ASN A 337 8.03 -1.86 19.98
C ASN A 337 7.28 -1.24 21.18
N LEU A 338 7.89 -0.24 21.80
CA LEU A 338 7.32 0.46 22.95
C LEU A 338 6.60 1.71 22.47
N ASN A 339 5.45 1.99 23.06
CA ASN A 339 4.80 3.28 22.91
C ASN A 339 5.46 4.33 23.80
N ARG A 340 5.07 5.59 23.60
CA ARG A 340 5.50 6.77 24.37
C ARG A 340 5.60 6.59 25.90
N LEU A 341 4.79 5.71 26.50
CA LEU A 341 4.76 5.43 27.95
C LEU A 341 5.68 4.27 28.38
N GLY A 342 6.57 3.79 27.50
CA GLY A 342 7.44 2.63 27.74
C GLY A 342 6.69 1.29 27.79
N ARG A 343 5.50 1.20 27.16
CA ARG A 343 4.64 0.00 27.19
C ARG A 343 4.58 -0.63 25.80
N GLN A 344 4.65 -1.95 25.72
CA GLN A 344 4.54 -2.66 24.42
C GLN A 344 3.26 -2.29 23.67
N VAL A 345 3.39 -1.79 22.45
CA VAL A 345 2.29 -1.52 21.50
C VAL A 345 1.47 -2.81 21.29
N PRO A 346 0.12 -2.76 21.19
CA PRO A 346 -0.71 -3.96 21.03
C PRO A 346 -0.22 -4.91 19.93
N PHE A 347 -0.32 -6.23 20.17
CA PHE A 347 0.12 -7.24 19.20
C PHE A 347 -0.83 -7.36 17.99
N VAL A 348 -2.11 -7.04 18.22
CA VAL A 348 -3.14 -6.81 17.21
C VAL A 348 -3.81 -5.48 17.56
N ASP A 349 -4.04 -4.63 16.57
CA ASP A 349 -4.76 -3.37 16.73
C ASP A 349 -6.24 -3.61 17.07
N THR A 350 -6.75 -2.89 18.08
CA THR A 350 -8.16 -2.92 18.49
C THR A 350 -9.10 -2.09 17.61
N LEU A 351 -8.58 -1.25 16.70
CA LEU A 351 -9.39 -0.46 15.75
C LEU A 351 -9.49 -1.12 14.38
N THR A 352 -8.36 -1.52 13.78
CA THR A 352 -8.31 -2.09 12.41
C THR A 352 -8.20 -3.61 12.36
N GLY A 353 -7.80 -4.28 13.46
CA GLY A 353 -7.48 -5.71 13.44
C GLY A 353 -6.12 -6.06 12.84
N ALA A 354 -5.31 -5.08 12.41
CA ALA A 354 -3.97 -5.31 11.86
C ALA A 354 -2.99 -5.87 12.91
N TYR A 355 -2.04 -6.67 12.42
CA TYR A 355 -1.07 -7.40 13.22
C TYR A 355 0.30 -6.68 13.31
N LYS A 356 0.96 -6.72 14.48
CA LYS A 356 2.18 -5.94 14.81
C LYS A 356 2.11 -4.45 14.38
N PRO A 357 1.08 -3.66 14.77
CA PRO A 357 1.04 -2.23 14.50
C PRO A 357 2.28 -1.52 15.06
N GLY A 358 2.90 -0.66 14.25
CA GLY A 358 4.17 0.00 14.54
C GLY A 358 5.41 -0.88 14.36
N GLY A 359 5.25 -2.18 14.07
CA GLY A 359 6.32 -3.16 13.90
C GLY A 359 6.67 -3.48 12.43
N ARG A 360 6.04 -2.78 11.48
CA ARG A 360 6.32 -2.83 10.03
C ARG A 360 6.65 -1.41 9.58
N ALA A 361 7.84 -1.20 9.03
CA ALA A 361 8.42 0.13 8.87
C ALA A 361 9.07 0.35 7.50
N MET A 362 9.16 1.63 7.11
CA MET A 362 9.87 2.13 5.93
C MET A 362 10.89 3.17 6.39
N ASN A 363 12.17 3.01 6.06
CA ASN A 363 13.28 3.90 6.45
C ASN A 363 13.28 4.24 7.96
N TYR A 364 13.28 3.22 8.82
CA TYR A 364 13.11 3.33 10.29
C TYR A 364 11.83 4.05 10.81
N ARG A 365 10.85 4.38 9.96
CA ARG A 365 9.61 5.05 10.36
C ARG A 365 8.39 4.13 10.19
N SER A 366 7.38 4.29 11.04
CA SER A 366 6.15 3.47 10.99
C SER A 366 4.95 4.23 11.54
N GLU A 367 3.94 4.43 10.68
CA GLU A 367 2.75 5.24 10.98
C GLU A 367 1.49 4.34 10.99
N PRO A 368 1.27 3.50 12.02
CA PRO A 368 0.14 2.57 12.06
C PRO A 368 -1.20 3.30 12.10
N PHE A 369 -2.17 2.79 11.36
CA PHE A 369 -3.52 3.38 11.25
C PHE A 369 -4.18 3.59 12.62
N MET A 370 -3.92 2.68 13.57
CA MET A 370 -4.35 2.78 14.98
C MET A 370 -4.13 4.19 15.55
N ASN A 371 -2.96 4.78 15.34
CA ASN A 371 -2.59 6.05 15.97
C ASN A 371 -3.39 7.23 15.40
N ARG A 372 -3.60 7.26 14.07
CA ARG A 372 -4.37 8.30 13.37
C ARG A 372 -5.87 8.13 13.65
N LEU A 373 -6.42 6.94 13.46
CA LEU A 373 -7.83 6.62 13.74
C LEU A 373 -8.21 6.80 15.22
N LYS A 374 -7.26 6.67 16.15
CA LYS A 374 -7.46 6.99 17.57
C LYS A 374 -7.75 8.47 17.82
N LEU A 375 -7.19 9.39 17.02
CA LEU A 375 -7.50 10.82 17.12
C LEU A 375 -8.97 11.11 16.76
N GLN A 376 -9.50 10.46 15.71
CA GLN A 376 -10.93 10.50 15.39
C GLN A 376 -11.79 9.98 16.55
N ALA A 377 -11.41 8.82 17.12
CA ALA A 377 -12.14 8.24 18.25
C ALA A 377 -12.12 9.13 19.52
N ASP A 378 -11.04 9.89 19.76
CA ASP A 378 -10.93 10.83 20.88
C ASP A 378 -11.76 12.11 20.68
N GLN A 379 -11.99 12.53 19.42
CA GLN A 379 -12.97 13.57 19.07
C GLN A 379 -14.44 13.07 19.18
N GLY A 380 -14.65 11.79 19.52
CA GLY A 380 -15.99 11.21 19.69
C GLY A 380 -16.74 10.93 18.38
N VAL A 381 -16.09 11.06 17.23
CA VAL A 381 -16.64 10.62 15.93
C VAL A 381 -16.38 9.13 15.71
N LYS A 382 -17.09 8.50 14.77
CA LYS A 382 -16.72 7.17 14.29
C LYS A 382 -15.37 7.26 13.56
N HIS A 383 -14.49 6.29 13.78
CA HIS A 383 -13.27 6.18 12.99
C HIS A 383 -13.59 5.79 11.55
N ASP A 384 -12.93 6.44 10.60
CA ASP A 384 -13.10 6.22 9.16
C ASP A 384 -11.77 5.77 8.55
N ALA A 385 -11.65 4.45 8.35
CA ALA A 385 -10.43 3.83 7.80
C ALA A 385 -10.05 4.35 6.40
N SER A 386 -11.02 4.86 5.61
CA SER A 386 -10.71 5.46 4.30
C SER A 386 -9.88 6.75 4.39
N GLN A 387 -9.87 7.43 5.54
CA GLN A 387 -9.06 8.62 5.77
C GLN A 387 -7.69 8.33 6.39
N ALA A 388 -7.31 7.08 6.63
CA ALA A 388 -6.07 6.79 7.36
C ALA A 388 -4.81 7.38 6.70
N TYR A 389 -4.78 7.42 5.36
CA TYR A 389 -3.74 8.07 4.55
C TYR A 389 -3.92 9.59 4.37
N SER A 390 -5.08 10.13 4.74
CA SER A 390 -5.45 11.52 4.50
C SER A 390 -4.66 12.45 5.42
N SER A 391 -3.97 13.40 4.80
CA SER A 391 -3.27 14.49 5.46
C SER A 391 -4.17 15.71 5.63
N TYR A 392 -5.26 15.82 4.86
CA TYR A 392 -6.39 16.68 5.22
C TYR A 392 -7.00 16.25 6.57
N THR A 393 -7.21 14.97 6.83
CA THR A 393 -7.89 14.50 8.06
C THR A 393 -6.99 14.46 9.29
N PHE A 394 -5.66 14.33 9.12
CA PHE A 394 -4.72 14.05 10.22
C PHE A 394 -3.36 14.76 10.14
N GLY A 395 -3.06 15.51 9.08
CA GLY A 395 -1.71 16.02 8.79
C GLY A 395 -0.78 14.97 8.16
N ASP A 396 0.30 15.44 7.54
CA ASP A 396 1.30 14.58 6.88
C ASP A 396 1.96 13.58 7.87
N PRO A 397 2.36 12.38 7.42
CA PRO A 397 2.90 11.33 8.29
C PRO A 397 4.38 11.52 8.66
N ALA A 398 4.84 10.75 9.65
CA ALA A 398 6.26 10.66 10.01
C ALA A 398 7.05 9.65 9.14
N THR A 399 6.36 8.79 8.36
CA THR A 399 6.98 7.99 7.30
C THR A 399 7.42 8.86 6.13
N PRO A 400 8.32 8.40 5.25
CA PRO A 400 8.94 9.26 4.24
C PRO A 400 7.94 9.99 3.33
N ILE A 401 8.31 11.19 2.89
CA ILE A 401 7.63 11.88 1.79
C ILE A 401 8.66 12.10 0.69
N ALA A 402 8.56 11.33 -0.39
CA ALA A 402 9.32 11.56 -1.61
C ALA A 402 8.77 12.81 -2.31
N ARG A 403 9.64 13.73 -2.73
CA ARG A 403 9.25 15.08 -3.15
C ARG A 403 9.88 15.43 -4.49
N THR A 404 9.01 15.79 -5.45
CA THR A 404 9.40 15.92 -6.86
C THR A 404 8.62 17.03 -7.55
N TYR A 405 9.22 17.72 -8.52
CA TYR A 405 8.47 18.59 -9.41
C TYR A 405 7.94 17.80 -10.61
N LEU A 406 6.83 18.26 -11.19
CA LEU A 406 6.13 17.58 -12.28
C LEU A 406 7.06 17.26 -13.47
N GLY A 407 7.13 15.97 -13.82
CA GLY A 407 7.96 15.43 -14.89
C GLY A 407 9.47 15.39 -14.59
N ASP A 408 9.93 15.58 -13.35
CA ASP A 408 11.30 15.27 -12.95
C ASP A 408 11.58 13.76 -13.18
N PRO A 409 12.76 13.33 -13.69
CA PRO A 409 13.07 11.91 -13.81
C PRO A 409 13.30 11.30 -12.43
N VAL A 410 12.80 10.08 -12.19
CA VAL A 410 12.87 9.43 -10.87
C VAL A 410 13.34 7.98 -10.99
N LYS A 411 14.38 7.64 -10.21
CA LYS A 411 14.73 6.27 -9.85
C LYS A 411 14.38 6.04 -8.38
N GLN A 412 13.89 4.86 -8.03
CA GLN A 412 13.79 4.43 -6.63
C GLN A 412 14.59 3.14 -6.46
N ARG A 413 15.24 3.01 -5.30
CA ARG A 413 16.16 1.93 -4.94
C ARG A 413 15.49 1.12 -3.82
N VAL A 414 14.89 -0.02 -4.13
CA VAL A 414 14.06 -0.78 -3.19
C VAL A 414 14.90 -1.84 -2.51
N VAL A 415 14.90 -1.85 -1.16
CA VAL A 415 15.82 -2.66 -0.34
C VAL A 415 15.07 -3.33 0.81
N HIS A 416 15.36 -4.60 1.08
CA HIS A 416 14.83 -5.31 2.24
C HIS A 416 15.84 -5.33 3.41
N GLY A 417 15.79 -4.29 4.24
CA GLY A 417 16.52 -4.25 5.52
C GLY A 417 15.95 -5.19 6.60
N GLY A 418 14.73 -5.71 6.39
CA GLY A 418 14.11 -6.72 7.23
C GLY A 418 14.72 -8.13 7.10
N SER A 419 14.26 -9.06 7.94
CA SER A 419 14.91 -10.36 8.15
C SER A 419 13.99 -11.59 8.28
N GLU A 420 12.65 -11.46 8.23
CA GLU A 420 11.77 -12.58 8.65
C GLU A 420 10.48 -12.79 7.83
N VAL A 421 9.93 -11.77 7.17
CA VAL A 421 8.81 -11.91 6.21
C VAL A 421 9.20 -11.35 4.84
N PHE A 422 8.29 -11.42 3.86
CA PHE A 422 8.42 -10.72 2.59
C PHE A 422 7.54 -9.46 2.58
N HIS A 423 7.85 -8.56 1.65
CA HIS A 423 7.09 -7.36 1.37
C HIS A 423 6.75 -7.28 -0.13
N VAL A 424 5.86 -6.37 -0.50
CA VAL A 424 5.51 -6.10 -1.91
C VAL A 424 5.53 -4.60 -2.10
N HIS A 425 6.59 -4.05 -2.70
CA HIS A 425 6.60 -2.63 -3.04
C HIS A 425 5.52 -2.38 -4.10
N HIS A 426 4.64 -1.41 -3.85
CA HIS A 426 3.66 -0.94 -4.82
C HIS A 426 3.60 0.59 -4.79
N VAL A 427 3.47 1.17 -5.98
CA VAL A 427 3.34 2.61 -6.21
C VAL A 427 1.99 2.87 -6.88
N HIS A 428 1.06 3.47 -6.14
CA HIS A 428 -0.12 4.08 -6.73
C HIS A 428 0.32 5.20 -7.67
N GLY A 429 -0.36 5.37 -8.80
CA GLY A 429 0.01 6.42 -9.76
C GLY A 429 -0.41 6.17 -11.20
N GLY A 430 -1.23 5.18 -11.48
CA GLY A 430 -1.73 4.90 -12.81
C GLY A 430 -0.66 4.37 -13.77
N ALA A 431 -0.16 5.22 -14.68
CA ALA A 431 0.92 4.84 -15.59
C ALA A 431 2.34 4.97 -15.01
N THR A 432 2.48 5.18 -13.69
CA THR A 432 3.73 4.97 -12.96
C THR A 432 4.08 3.48 -12.98
N ARG A 433 5.02 3.08 -13.84
CA ARG A 433 5.37 1.68 -14.12
C ARG A 433 6.87 1.54 -14.32
N TRP A 434 7.44 0.36 -14.07
CA TRP A 434 8.84 0.05 -14.37
C TRP A 434 8.97 -1.30 -15.09
N ARG A 435 10.17 -1.65 -15.57
CA ARG A 435 10.47 -2.99 -16.11
C ARG A 435 10.82 -3.91 -14.95
N ARG A 436 10.21 -5.09 -14.89
CA ARG A 436 10.50 -6.11 -13.85
C ARG A 436 11.98 -6.51 -13.80
N GLN A 437 12.69 -6.40 -14.92
CA GLN A 437 14.14 -6.50 -15.02
C GLN A 437 14.70 -5.12 -15.40
N PRO A 438 15.47 -4.43 -14.53
CA PRO A 438 16.06 -3.15 -14.86
C PRO A 438 17.13 -3.28 -15.97
N GLY A 439 17.37 -2.19 -16.70
CA GLY A 439 18.44 -2.08 -17.71
C GLY A 439 18.26 -2.90 -19.01
N VAL A 440 17.34 -3.86 -19.09
CA VAL A 440 17.21 -4.74 -20.27
C VAL A 440 16.61 -4.08 -21.52
N GLU A 441 15.83 -3.01 -21.32
CA GLU A 441 15.27 -2.18 -22.40
C GLU A 441 14.98 -0.75 -21.89
N PRO A 442 14.92 0.27 -22.76
CA PRO A 442 14.62 1.64 -22.34
C PRO A 442 13.26 1.80 -21.63
N THR A 443 13.28 2.61 -20.58
CA THR A 443 12.15 2.93 -19.69
C THR A 443 11.50 4.27 -20.00
N ALA A 444 12.20 5.15 -20.73
CA ALA A 444 11.79 6.54 -21.00
C ALA A 444 11.47 7.35 -19.74
N PHE A 445 12.18 7.09 -18.64
CA PHE A 445 11.96 7.67 -17.30
C PHE A 445 12.15 9.19 -17.21
N ASP A 446 12.77 9.80 -18.23
CA ASP A 446 13.03 11.23 -18.36
C ASP A 446 12.15 11.93 -19.42
N SER A 447 11.26 11.20 -20.09
CA SER A 447 10.45 11.70 -21.21
C SER A 447 9.26 12.59 -20.82
N GLY A 448 8.75 12.47 -19.60
CA GLY A 448 7.68 13.33 -19.07
C GLY A 448 6.27 12.96 -19.52
N PHE A 449 5.77 13.52 -20.64
CA PHE A 449 4.36 13.39 -21.02
C PHE A 449 4.18 12.48 -22.23
N ASP A 450 3.49 11.35 -22.05
CA ASP A 450 3.10 10.47 -23.17
C ASP A 450 1.67 9.93 -23.00
N LYS A 451 0.93 9.89 -24.11
CA LYS A 451 -0.42 9.33 -24.23
C LYS A 451 -0.48 8.07 -25.08
N ASN A 452 0.62 7.70 -25.75
CA ASN A 452 0.70 6.54 -26.62
C ASN A 452 2.06 5.82 -26.49
N PRO A 453 2.54 5.50 -25.25
CA PRO A 453 3.75 4.70 -25.08
C PRO A 453 3.58 3.32 -25.73
N PRO A 454 4.68 2.60 -26.05
CA PRO A 454 4.60 1.33 -26.77
C PRO A 454 3.67 0.34 -26.07
N LEU A 455 2.64 -0.14 -26.78
CA LEU A 455 1.58 -1.00 -26.23
C LEU A 455 2.13 -2.20 -25.46
N LEU A 456 3.19 -2.83 -25.99
CA LEU A 456 3.92 -3.94 -25.39
C LEU A 456 5.39 -3.57 -25.14
N PRO A 457 6.03 -4.11 -24.08
CA PRO A 457 7.48 -4.07 -23.91
C PRO A 457 8.18 -5.05 -24.87
N GLN A 458 9.50 -4.93 -24.99
CA GLN A 458 10.32 -5.76 -25.89
C GLN A 458 10.94 -6.98 -25.19
N ALA A 459 11.32 -6.85 -23.90
CA ALA A 459 12.16 -7.79 -23.18
C ALA A 459 11.66 -8.12 -21.76
N SER A 460 11.09 -7.16 -21.02
CA SER A 460 10.59 -7.37 -19.66
C SER A 460 9.22 -6.73 -19.43
N ALA A 461 8.35 -7.45 -18.74
CA ALA A 461 7.01 -6.99 -18.37
C ALA A 461 7.07 -5.64 -17.64
N ARG A 462 6.10 -4.78 -17.95
CA ARG A 462 5.77 -3.66 -17.07
C ARG A 462 5.25 -4.22 -15.75
N THR A 463 5.64 -3.61 -14.64
CA THR A 463 4.95 -3.77 -13.36
C THR A 463 4.80 -2.43 -12.64
N ASP A 464 3.82 -2.35 -11.75
CA ASP A 464 3.63 -1.27 -10.76
C ASP A 464 3.75 -1.79 -9.31
N SER A 465 4.01 -3.09 -9.18
CA SER A 465 4.07 -3.81 -7.91
C SER A 465 5.05 -5.00 -8.01
N GLN A 466 5.89 -5.19 -6.99
CA GLN A 466 6.91 -6.24 -7.02
C GLN A 466 7.25 -6.74 -5.62
N SER A 467 7.20 -8.07 -5.43
CA SER A 467 7.63 -8.72 -4.20
C SER A 467 9.11 -8.51 -3.93
N ILE A 468 9.48 -8.44 -2.65
CA ILE A 468 10.86 -8.33 -2.17
C ILE A 468 11.00 -9.12 -0.87
N GLY A 469 12.00 -9.98 -0.77
CA GLY A 469 12.32 -10.80 0.41
C GLY A 469 13.59 -10.33 1.15
N PRO A 470 13.91 -10.89 2.33
CA PRO A 470 15.07 -10.51 3.12
C PRO A 470 16.40 -10.52 2.36
N SER A 471 17.17 -9.44 2.49
CA SER A 471 18.42 -9.18 1.75
C SER A 471 18.30 -9.06 0.23
N GLU A 472 17.09 -9.06 -0.35
CA GLU A 472 16.89 -8.68 -1.75
C GLU A 472 16.91 -7.15 -1.92
N SER A 473 17.29 -6.71 -3.12
CA SER A 473 17.13 -5.33 -3.57
C SER A 473 16.94 -5.29 -5.08
N TYR A 474 16.28 -4.24 -5.57
CA TYR A 474 16.18 -3.94 -7.00
C TYR A 474 15.90 -2.45 -7.22
N ASP A 475 16.26 -1.98 -8.39
CA ASP A 475 16.14 -0.58 -8.79
C ASP A 475 15.08 -0.42 -9.86
N LEU A 476 14.33 0.67 -9.79
CA LEU A 476 13.23 0.94 -10.72
C LEU A 476 13.24 2.38 -11.23
N GLU A 477 13.40 2.49 -12.55
CA GLU A 477 13.22 3.74 -13.29
C GLU A 477 11.74 3.87 -13.64
N ASN A 478 11.12 4.97 -13.23
CA ASN A 478 9.67 5.16 -13.36
C ASN A 478 9.38 5.64 -14.79
N GLU A 479 8.69 4.84 -15.60
CA GLU A 479 8.26 5.19 -16.97
C GLU A 479 7.60 6.58 -16.96
N CYS A 480 8.10 7.48 -17.80
CA CYS A 480 7.72 8.90 -17.88
C CYS A 480 8.04 9.82 -16.68
N GLY A 481 8.55 9.30 -15.56
CA GLY A 481 9.01 10.09 -14.41
C GLY A 481 7.88 10.61 -13.50
N ALA A 482 8.13 11.72 -12.80
CA ALA A 482 7.22 12.26 -11.79
C ALA A 482 5.87 12.70 -12.37
N GLY A 483 4.79 12.15 -11.83
CA GLY A 483 3.42 12.34 -12.33
C GLY A 483 2.94 11.24 -13.30
N GLY A 484 3.80 10.28 -13.65
CA GLY A 484 3.52 9.21 -14.62
C GLY A 484 3.34 9.73 -16.05
N CYS A 485 3.06 8.84 -17.01
CA CYS A 485 2.89 9.25 -18.42
C CYS A 485 1.68 10.19 -18.63
N GLN A 486 0.64 10.07 -17.79
CA GLN A 486 -0.47 11.03 -17.76
C GLN A 486 -0.04 12.43 -17.29
N HIS A 487 1.09 12.53 -16.58
CA HIS A 487 1.72 13.75 -16.11
C HIS A 487 0.79 14.54 -15.18
N SER A 488 0.25 13.87 -14.15
CA SER A 488 -0.57 14.50 -13.12
C SER A 488 0.22 14.91 -11.88
N VAL A 489 -0.45 15.63 -10.99
CA VAL A 489 0.05 16.26 -9.78
C VAL A 489 -0.83 15.80 -8.63
N GLY A 490 -0.24 15.61 -7.45
CA GLY A 490 -0.97 15.10 -6.29
C GLY A 490 -0.07 14.31 -5.36
N ASP A 491 -0.70 13.61 -4.41
CA ASP A 491 -0.03 12.66 -3.53
C ASP A 491 -0.25 11.23 -4.01
N TYR A 492 0.84 10.56 -4.35
CA TYR A 492 0.92 9.18 -4.81
C TYR A 492 1.24 8.30 -3.60
N LEU A 493 0.50 7.20 -3.37
CA LEU A 493 0.76 6.29 -2.25
C LEU A 493 1.83 5.27 -2.62
N ILE A 494 2.83 5.08 -1.75
CA ILE A 494 3.78 3.97 -1.85
C ILE A 494 3.65 3.14 -0.57
N HIS A 495 3.42 1.83 -0.68
CA HIS A 495 3.24 0.98 0.50
C HIS A 495 3.75 -0.45 0.31
N CYS A 496 3.61 -1.28 1.35
CA CYS A 496 3.67 -2.73 1.18
C CYS A 496 2.29 -3.26 0.80
N HIS A 497 2.14 -3.89 -0.37
CA HIS A 497 0.88 -4.46 -0.87
C HIS A 497 0.52 -5.81 -0.22
N VAL A 498 0.59 -5.84 1.11
CA VAL A 498 0.09 -6.90 1.99
C VAL A 498 -0.75 -6.19 3.05
N ALA A 499 -2.04 -6.49 3.14
CA ALA A 499 -3.00 -5.70 3.92
C ALA A 499 -2.56 -5.45 5.39
N HIS A 500 -2.05 -6.47 6.07
CA HIS A 500 -1.58 -6.33 7.46
C HIS A 500 -0.38 -5.37 7.59
N HIS A 501 0.45 -5.23 6.56
CA HIS A 501 1.71 -4.49 6.64
C HIS A 501 1.52 -2.98 6.51
N TYR A 502 0.74 -2.51 5.53
CA TYR A 502 0.51 -1.08 5.38
C TYR A 502 -0.33 -0.51 6.53
N ILE A 503 -1.36 -1.22 6.99
CA ILE A 503 -2.19 -0.80 8.14
C ILE A 503 -1.36 -0.78 9.43
N ALA A 504 -0.38 -1.69 9.56
CA ALA A 504 0.60 -1.69 10.64
C ALA A 504 1.68 -0.58 10.54
N GLY A 505 1.68 0.24 9.49
CA GLY A 505 2.51 1.45 9.36
C GLY A 505 3.54 1.46 8.24
N MET A 506 3.55 0.45 7.36
CA MET A 506 4.47 0.34 6.22
C MET A 506 3.89 1.00 4.95
N TRP A 507 3.81 2.33 4.99
CA TRP A 507 3.37 3.18 3.89
C TRP A 507 4.05 4.56 3.95
N MET A 508 4.19 5.22 2.81
CA MET A 508 4.83 6.52 2.62
C MET A 508 4.14 7.28 1.47
N ILE A 509 4.40 8.59 1.33
CA ILE A 509 3.80 9.42 0.26
C ILE A 509 4.87 9.79 -0.77
N TRP A 510 4.50 9.91 -2.03
CA TRP A 510 5.24 10.60 -3.07
C TRP A 510 4.44 11.82 -3.56
N ARG A 511 4.89 13.02 -3.18
CA ARG A 511 4.27 14.29 -3.54
C ARG A 511 4.87 14.86 -4.83
N VAL A 512 4.01 15.12 -5.82
CA VAL A 512 4.36 15.73 -7.11
C VAL A 512 3.81 17.15 -7.15
N TYR A 513 4.68 18.17 -7.21
CA TYR A 513 4.31 19.59 -7.19
C TYR A 513 4.28 20.23 -8.59
N ASN A 514 3.36 21.18 -8.82
CA ASN A 514 3.35 22.07 -9.99
C ASN A 514 3.93 23.47 -9.76
N THR A 515 4.27 23.84 -8.53
CA THR A 515 4.83 25.16 -8.18
C THR A 515 6.03 25.01 -7.25
N LEU A 516 6.92 26.00 -7.29
CA LEU A 516 8.16 26.01 -6.52
C LEU A 516 7.86 25.99 -5.01
N GLN A 517 8.53 25.10 -4.27
CA GLN A 517 8.44 25.02 -2.80
C GLN A 517 9.70 25.65 -2.20
N ASP A 518 9.69 26.98 -2.08
CA ASP A 518 10.83 27.80 -1.67
C ASP A 518 10.83 28.20 -0.17
N GLY A 519 9.78 27.84 0.57
CA GLY A 519 9.57 28.25 1.96
C GLY A 519 9.00 29.68 2.11
N VAL A 520 8.68 30.36 1.02
CA VAL A 520 8.05 31.69 0.99
C VAL A 520 6.62 31.60 0.46
N VAL A 521 6.41 30.83 -0.61
CA VAL A 521 5.09 30.46 -1.16
C VAL A 521 4.91 28.95 -1.28
N SER A 522 5.62 28.17 -0.45
CA SER A 522 5.33 26.75 -0.25
C SER A 522 3.86 26.52 0.12
N GLN A 523 3.31 25.42 -0.38
CA GLN A 523 1.89 25.08 -0.22
C GLN A 523 1.67 24.04 0.90
N ASP A 524 2.72 23.30 1.29
CA ASP A 524 2.76 22.49 2.52
C ASP A 524 3.75 23.05 3.56
N THR A 525 3.82 22.42 4.73
CA THR A 525 4.68 22.79 5.86
C THR A 525 6.07 22.15 5.82
N LEU A 526 6.46 21.53 4.71
CA LEU A 526 7.75 20.84 4.58
C LEU A 526 8.87 21.83 4.24
N PRO A 527 10.16 21.49 4.47
CA PRO A 527 11.29 22.36 4.11
C PRO A 527 11.33 22.68 2.61
N PRO A 528 12.11 23.69 2.16
CA PRO A 528 12.30 23.97 0.74
C PRO A 528 12.77 22.74 -0.07
N LEU A 529 12.46 22.72 -1.37
CA LEU A 529 12.80 21.63 -2.29
C LEU A 529 13.60 22.16 -3.48
N ALA A 530 14.84 21.70 -3.63
CA ALA A 530 15.70 22.06 -4.76
C ALA A 530 15.15 21.55 -6.10
N GLU A 531 15.23 22.37 -7.15
CA GLU A 531 15.05 21.94 -8.54
C GLU A 531 16.26 21.10 -9.00
N LEU A 532 16.05 20.21 -9.97
CA LEU A 532 17.17 19.49 -10.60
C LEU A 532 18.11 20.47 -11.34
N PRO A 533 19.44 20.34 -11.25
CA PRO A 533 20.41 21.28 -11.86
C PRO A 533 20.28 21.51 -13.38
N GLY A 534 19.62 20.59 -14.10
CA GLY A 534 19.33 20.73 -15.53
C GLY A 534 17.98 21.41 -15.85
N ARG A 535 17.20 21.76 -14.82
CA ARG A 535 15.81 22.23 -14.90
C ARG A 535 15.54 23.50 -14.07
N THR A 536 16.57 24.05 -13.42
CA THR A 536 16.49 25.23 -12.53
C THR A 536 15.87 26.44 -13.23
N GLY A 537 14.92 27.10 -12.55
CA GLY A 537 14.08 28.16 -13.11
C GLY A 537 12.98 27.67 -14.05
N GLY A 538 12.79 26.35 -14.17
CA GLY A 538 11.72 25.73 -14.94
C GLY A 538 10.41 25.65 -14.15
N VAL A 539 10.49 25.60 -12.81
CA VAL A 539 9.33 25.61 -11.91
C VAL A 539 9.11 27.02 -11.40
N GLN A 540 7.88 27.53 -11.56
CA GLN A 540 7.53 28.88 -11.16
C GLN A 540 6.92 28.91 -9.75
N ALA A 541 7.22 29.97 -9.00
CA ALA A 541 6.59 30.27 -7.73
C ALA A 541 5.07 30.41 -7.89
N ALA A 542 4.32 30.02 -6.87
CA ALA A 542 2.86 30.11 -6.89
C ALA A 542 2.41 31.58 -6.69
N VAL A 543 1.36 32.00 -7.40
CA VAL A 543 0.82 33.38 -7.34
C VAL A 543 -0.62 33.38 -6.85
N THR A 544 -1.09 34.49 -6.28
CA THR A 544 -2.50 34.62 -5.89
C THR A 544 -3.43 34.78 -7.10
N SER A 545 -4.72 34.56 -6.90
CA SER A 545 -5.76 34.78 -7.92
C SER A 545 -5.84 36.23 -8.44
N VAL A 546 -5.39 37.22 -7.65
CA VAL A 546 -5.30 38.63 -8.08
C VAL A 546 -4.13 38.82 -9.06
N GLU A 547 -2.99 38.19 -8.81
CA GLU A 547 -1.79 38.23 -9.65
C GLU A 547 -1.93 37.38 -10.92
N LEU A 548 -2.96 36.53 -10.98
CA LEU A 548 -3.33 35.75 -12.17
C LEU A 548 -4.13 36.59 -13.20
N VAL A 549 -4.62 37.78 -12.83
CA VAL A 549 -5.31 38.70 -13.76
C VAL A 549 -4.32 39.31 -14.75
N ASP A 550 -4.74 39.45 -16.01
CA ASP A 550 -3.96 39.88 -17.16
C ASP A 550 -2.74 38.98 -17.48
N THR A 551 -2.73 37.74 -16.97
CA THR A 551 -1.71 36.74 -17.31
C THR A 551 -2.06 35.97 -18.59
N THR A 552 -1.01 35.61 -19.34
CA THR A 552 -1.08 34.68 -20.46
C THR A 552 -0.64 33.30 -19.98
N VAL A 553 -1.57 32.35 -19.91
CA VAL A 553 -1.31 30.96 -19.50
C VAL A 553 -1.27 30.04 -20.70
N ASP A 554 -0.47 28.96 -20.63
CA ASP A 554 -0.45 27.91 -21.66
C ASP A 554 -0.83 26.53 -21.10
N TRP A 555 -1.80 25.91 -21.77
CA TRP A 555 -2.31 24.58 -21.45
C TRP A 555 -1.77 23.53 -22.44
N LYS A 556 -0.43 23.38 -22.48
CA LYS A 556 0.35 22.58 -23.46
C LYS A 556 -0.09 22.85 -24.91
N GLY A 557 0.13 24.07 -25.38
CA GLY A 557 -0.18 24.53 -26.73
C GLY A 557 -1.59 25.10 -26.92
N GLN A 558 -2.34 25.30 -25.84
CA GLN A 558 -3.54 26.13 -25.81
C GLN A 558 -3.27 27.35 -24.94
N THR A 559 -2.85 28.44 -25.58
CA THR A 559 -2.53 29.70 -24.92
C THR A 559 -3.80 30.54 -24.71
N LEU A 560 -4.06 30.96 -23.46
CA LEU A 560 -5.27 31.66 -23.04
C LEU A 560 -4.91 32.93 -22.24
N GLN A 561 -5.80 33.91 -22.24
CA GLN A 561 -5.69 35.12 -21.41
C GLN A 561 -6.63 34.98 -20.22
N ILE A 562 -6.10 35.15 -19.01
CA ILE A 562 -6.89 35.31 -17.80
C ILE A 562 -7.06 36.81 -17.57
N SER A 563 -8.30 37.23 -17.30
CA SER A 563 -8.74 38.61 -17.25
C SER A 563 -9.80 38.76 -16.16
N GLN A 564 -10.09 39.98 -15.73
CA GLN A 564 -11.12 40.21 -14.70
C GLN A 564 -12.52 39.71 -15.11
N GLU A 565 -12.81 39.59 -16.42
CA GLU A 565 -14.09 39.08 -16.91
C GLU A 565 -14.23 37.54 -16.82
N ASN A 566 -13.12 36.78 -16.91
CA ASN A 566 -13.15 35.31 -16.92
C ASN A 566 -12.45 34.63 -15.72
N LEU A 567 -11.76 35.37 -14.85
CA LEU A 567 -11.11 34.84 -13.64
C LEU A 567 -12.05 33.96 -12.80
N ALA A 568 -13.30 34.39 -12.62
CA ALA A 568 -14.26 33.64 -11.80
C ALA A 568 -14.60 32.27 -12.40
N GLU A 569 -14.87 32.24 -13.71
CA GLU A 569 -15.13 31.01 -14.46
C GLU A 569 -13.90 30.07 -14.49
N TRP A 570 -12.69 30.64 -14.46
CA TRP A 570 -11.44 29.90 -14.46
C TRP A 570 -11.09 29.27 -13.11
N VAL A 571 -11.28 30.01 -12.01
CA VAL A 571 -10.98 29.53 -10.65
C VAL A 571 -12.07 28.58 -10.15
N GLU A 572 -13.35 28.94 -10.28
CA GLU A 572 -14.45 28.20 -9.66
C GLU A 572 -14.73 26.84 -10.33
N ARG A 573 -14.18 26.60 -11.53
CA ARG A 573 -14.17 25.26 -12.17
C ARG A 573 -13.16 24.29 -11.55
N GLN A 574 -12.09 24.81 -10.92
CA GLN A 574 -11.02 24.01 -10.32
C GLN A 574 -11.28 23.67 -8.84
N LEU A 575 -12.40 24.14 -8.27
CA LEU A 575 -12.73 23.98 -6.85
C LEU A 575 -14.03 23.18 -6.67
N PRO A 576 -14.18 22.43 -5.56
CA PRO A 576 -15.49 22.01 -5.09
C PRO A 576 -16.40 23.23 -4.84
N PRO A 577 -17.73 23.10 -4.88
CA PRO A 577 -18.65 24.22 -4.62
C PRO A 577 -18.41 24.88 -3.25
N SER A 578 -18.51 26.22 -3.18
CA SER A 578 -18.34 26.96 -1.91
C SER A 578 -19.46 26.61 -0.92
N GLY A 579 -19.08 26.20 0.29
CA GLY A 579 -20.02 25.95 1.38
C GLY A 579 -19.33 25.34 2.60
N VAL A 580 -19.87 25.58 3.80
CA VAL A 580 -19.37 24.95 5.04
C VAL A 580 -19.89 23.51 5.11
N PRO A 581 -19.02 22.49 5.18
CA PRO A 581 -19.45 21.10 5.34
C PRO A 581 -20.36 20.89 6.57
N LYS A 582 -21.40 20.05 6.42
CA LYS A 582 -22.37 19.72 7.47
C LYS A 582 -22.29 18.23 7.80
N GLU A 583 -22.31 17.87 9.09
CA GLU A 583 -22.35 16.47 9.54
C GLU A 583 -21.15 15.63 9.03
N TYR A 584 -21.30 15.01 7.85
CA TYR A 584 -20.31 14.17 7.16
C TYR A 584 -20.39 14.40 5.62
N ASP A 585 -20.81 15.60 5.24
CA ASP A 585 -20.86 16.12 3.86
C ASP A 585 -19.45 16.32 3.28
N ALA A 586 -19.27 15.97 2.01
CA ALA A 586 -18.06 16.20 1.21
C ALA A 586 -18.37 16.91 -0.13
N SER A 587 -19.61 17.40 -0.31
CA SER A 587 -20.06 18.01 -1.58
C SER A 587 -19.69 19.49 -1.73
N VAL A 588 -19.01 20.08 -0.73
CA VAL A 588 -18.61 21.49 -0.65
C VAL A 588 -17.25 21.67 0.05
N LEU A 589 -16.65 22.85 -0.10
CA LEU A 589 -15.42 23.32 0.55
C LEU A 589 -15.64 24.79 1.01
N ASP A 590 -15.26 25.19 2.23
CA ASP A 590 -15.52 26.56 2.75
C ASP A 590 -14.52 27.60 2.22
N TRP A 591 -14.20 27.57 0.92
CA TRP A 591 -13.47 28.68 0.27
C TRP A 591 -14.37 29.90 0.07
N ARG A 592 -13.77 31.09 -0.02
CA ARG A 592 -14.47 32.37 -0.17
C ARG A 592 -13.79 33.29 -1.18
N LYS A 593 -14.51 34.33 -1.61
CA LYS A 593 -14.03 35.34 -2.56
C LYS A 593 -14.17 36.75 -1.97
N GLU A 594 -13.08 37.51 -2.00
CA GLU A 594 -13.02 38.91 -1.55
C GLU A 594 -12.46 39.79 -2.68
N GLY A 595 -13.35 40.44 -3.44
CA GLY A 595 -12.96 41.08 -4.70
C GLY A 595 -12.56 40.01 -5.72
N ASP A 596 -11.34 40.08 -6.23
CA ASP A 596 -10.76 39.06 -7.12
C ASP A 596 -9.86 38.04 -6.38
N LEU A 597 -9.66 38.22 -5.07
CA LEU A 597 -8.90 37.28 -4.24
C LEU A 597 -9.77 36.11 -3.81
N TYR A 598 -9.32 34.89 -4.09
CA TYR A 598 -9.89 33.66 -3.54
C TYR A 598 -9.10 33.23 -2.30
N LEU A 599 -9.83 32.96 -1.23
CA LEU A 599 -9.34 32.55 0.08
C LEU A 599 -9.82 31.13 0.37
N ASN A 600 -8.97 30.34 1.04
CA ASN A 600 -9.27 28.97 1.42
C ASN A 600 -10.21 28.89 2.63
N GLU A 601 -10.39 27.68 3.17
CA GLU A 601 -11.04 27.41 4.45
C GLU A 601 -10.34 28.15 5.63
N VAL A 602 -10.97 28.14 6.82
CA VAL A 602 -10.36 28.72 8.03
C VAL A 602 -9.34 27.75 8.60
N GLU A 603 -8.09 28.17 8.73
CA GLU A 603 -7.07 27.38 9.42
C GLU A 603 -7.52 26.94 10.81
N THR A 604 -7.30 25.66 11.09
CA THR A 604 -7.68 25.08 12.39
C THR A 604 -6.94 25.74 13.55
N GLU A 605 -7.67 26.02 14.64
CA GLU A 605 -7.09 26.42 15.93
C GLU A 605 -6.64 25.20 16.77
N GLU A 606 -6.94 23.98 16.32
CA GLU A 606 -6.55 22.74 17.00
C GLU A 606 -5.11 22.32 16.67
N ALA A 607 -4.46 21.68 17.63
CA ALA A 607 -3.09 21.16 17.53
C ALA A 607 -3.03 19.73 18.04
N TRP A 608 -2.35 18.83 17.32
CA TRP A 608 -2.30 17.40 17.63
C TRP A 608 -0.95 16.78 17.23
N GLN A 609 -0.74 15.50 17.57
CA GLN A 609 0.47 14.75 17.15
C GLN A 609 0.54 14.69 15.62
N GLY A 610 1.44 15.49 15.05
CA GLY A 610 1.64 15.62 13.61
C GLY A 610 1.48 17.05 13.09
N TYR A 611 0.58 17.86 13.66
CA TYR A 611 0.23 19.16 13.08
C TYR A 611 -0.05 20.28 14.09
N VAL A 612 0.39 21.48 13.71
CA VAL A 612 0.02 22.78 14.27
C VAL A 612 -0.09 23.74 13.08
N SER A 613 -1.18 24.51 12.98
CA SER A 613 -1.29 25.51 11.92
C SER A 613 -0.23 26.62 12.05
N PRO A 614 0.38 27.08 10.95
CA PRO A 614 1.26 28.27 10.96
C PRO A 614 0.47 29.59 11.10
N GLU A 615 -0.82 29.60 10.77
CA GLU A 615 -1.67 30.80 10.72
C GLU A 615 -3.11 30.54 11.26
N PRO A 616 -3.26 29.99 12.49
CA PRO A 616 -4.53 29.48 13.03
C PRO A 616 -5.63 30.54 13.08
N GLY A 617 -6.87 30.15 12.74
CA GLY A 617 -8.04 31.02 12.73
C GLY A 617 -8.08 32.03 11.57
N THR A 618 -7.08 32.05 10.69
CA THR A 618 -7.05 32.90 9.49
C THR A 618 -7.57 32.17 8.25
N ARG A 619 -7.63 32.85 7.11
CA ARG A 619 -7.89 32.22 5.79
C ARG A 619 -6.73 32.53 4.86
N PRO A 620 -5.95 31.53 4.42
CA PRO A 620 -4.86 31.74 3.48
C PRO A 620 -5.41 32.01 2.07
N PRO A 621 -4.65 32.69 1.19
CA PRO A 621 -4.96 32.72 -0.23
C PRO A 621 -4.98 31.31 -0.85
N LEU A 622 -5.82 31.13 -1.87
CA LEU A 622 -5.64 30.06 -2.84
C LEU A 622 -4.63 30.52 -3.90
N TYR A 623 -3.60 29.70 -4.15
CA TYR A 623 -2.52 30.00 -5.08
C TYR A 623 -2.61 29.17 -6.37
N PHE A 624 -1.98 29.68 -7.43
CA PHE A 624 -2.02 29.12 -8.77
C PHE A 624 -0.62 29.10 -9.39
N ASN A 625 -0.36 28.15 -10.30
CA ASN A 625 0.80 28.16 -11.17
C ASN A 625 0.61 29.24 -12.25
N PRO A 626 1.44 30.31 -12.30
CA PRO A 626 1.25 31.44 -13.21
C PRO A 626 1.46 31.10 -14.70
N ALA A 627 2.13 29.99 -15.02
CA ALA A 627 2.36 29.57 -16.40
C ALA A 627 1.17 28.81 -17.01
N THR A 628 0.30 28.20 -16.19
CA THR A 628 -0.77 27.28 -16.63
C THR A 628 -2.15 27.65 -16.10
N GLY A 629 -2.24 28.56 -15.12
CA GLY A 629 -3.48 28.90 -14.43
C GLY A 629 -4.05 27.78 -13.56
N LYS A 630 -3.33 26.67 -13.39
CA LYS A 630 -3.72 25.55 -12.52
C LYS A 630 -3.60 25.93 -11.05
N LEU A 631 -4.53 25.48 -10.24
CA LEU A 631 -4.43 25.50 -8.78
C LEU A 631 -3.10 24.88 -8.32
N ALA A 632 -2.40 25.53 -7.38
CA ALA A 632 -1.15 25.03 -6.82
C ALA A 632 -1.43 23.83 -5.89
N TYR A 633 -0.57 22.81 -5.89
CA TYR A 633 -0.74 21.63 -5.04
C TYR A 633 0.35 21.55 -3.95
N PRO A 634 0.02 21.13 -2.71
CA PRO A 634 -1.33 20.86 -2.18
C PRO A 634 -2.06 22.14 -1.72
N PHE A 635 -3.31 22.34 -2.13
CA PHE A 635 -4.12 23.47 -1.65
C PHE A 635 -5.03 23.13 -0.46
N LEU A 636 -5.41 21.85 -0.30
CA LEU A 636 -6.08 21.36 0.89
C LEU A 636 -5.10 21.36 2.07
N ARG A 637 -5.60 21.61 3.28
CA ARG A 637 -4.79 21.70 4.51
C ARG A 637 -5.40 20.88 5.65
N PRO A 638 -4.68 20.62 6.76
CA PRO A 638 -5.17 19.69 7.79
C PRO A 638 -6.31 20.22 8.67
N HIS A 639 -7.45 19.53 8.64
CA HIS A 639 -8.60 19.68 9.53
C HIS A 639 -8.86 18.37 10.28
N LEU A 640 -8.52 18.32 11.57
CA LEU A 640 -8.56 17.09 12.36
C LEU A 640 -9.92 16.38 12.29
N ALA A 641 -9.88 15.07 12.07
CA ALA A 641 -11.04 14.18 11.99
C ALA A 641 -12.06 14.49 10.87
N SER A 642 -11.81 15.52 10.04
CA SER A 642 -12.71 15.98 8.98
C SER A 642 -12.55 15.19 7.69
N ARG A 643 -13.64 15.05 6.92
CA ARG A 643 -13.66 14.39 5.61
C ARG A 643 -13.20 15.39 4.53
N PRO A 644 -12.25 15.06 3.63
CA PRO A 644 -11.92 15.91 2.51
C PRO A 644 -13.12 16.03 1.55
N PRO A 645 -13.23 17.10 0.75
CA PRO A 645 -14.30 17.21 -0.25
C PRO A 645 -14.11 16.21 -1.38
N PHE A 646 -15.19 15.85 -2.07
CA PHE A 646 -15.12 15.21 -3.39
C PHE A 646 -14.45 16.16 -4.40
N ALA A 647 -13.85 15.58 -5.44
CA ALA A 647 -13.26 16.35 -6.54
C ALA A 647 -14.29 17.32 -7.17
N PRO A 648 -13.86 18.49 -7.68
CA PRO A 648 -14.71 19.46 -8.38
C PRO A 648 -15.73 18.78 -9.31
N ASN A 649 -17.02 18.96 -9.00
CA ASN A 649 -18.14 18.39 -9.77
C ASN A 649 -18.17 16.85 -9.84
N HIS A 650 -17.62 16.15 -8.83
CA HIS A 650 -17.36 14.71 -8.84
C HIS A 650 -16.57 14.29 -10.11
N GLY A 651 -15.73 15.21 -10.61
CA GLY A 651 -14.98 15.04 -11.84
C GLY A 651 -13.82 14.07 -11.65
N PRO A 652 -13.64 13.08 -12.53
CA PRO A 652 -12.61 12.05 -12.38
C PRO A 652 -11.18 12.59 -12.53
N ALA A 653 -11.02 13.78 -13.11
CA ALA A 653 -9.74 14.35 -13.51
C ALA A 653 -9.66 15.86 -13.21
N PRO A 654 -9.61 16.26 -11.92
CA PRO A 654 -9.67 17.67 -11.53
C PRO A 654 -8.40 18.46 -11.87
N PHE A 655 -7.25 17.82 -12.09
CA PHE A 655 -6.01 18.47 -12.52
C PHE A 655 -5.81 18.40 -14.03
N LEU A 656 -6.23 17.30 -14.68
CA LEU A 656 -6.06 17.09 -16.13
C LEU A 656 -7.23 17.63 -16.98
N GLU A 657 -8.45 17.68 -16.45
CA GLU A 657 -9.68 18.04 -17.17
C GLU A 657 -10.64 19.03 -16.44
N PRO A 658 -10.17 20.08 -15.72
CA PRO A 658 -11.03 20.93 -14.89
C PRO A 658 -12.05 21.78 -15.67
N PHE A 659 -11.79 22.17 -16.92
CA PHE A 659 -12.54 23.25 -17.58
C PHE A 659 -13.84 22.82 -18.25
N ARG A 660 -14.71 22.15 -17.49
CA ARG A 660 -15.95 21.56 -17.99
C ARG A 660 -17.21 22.33 -17.59
N THR A 661 -18.21 22.35 -18.48
CA THR A 661 -19.60 22.76 -18.20
C THR A 661 -20.55 21.56 -18.06
N GLY A 662 -21.52 21.62 -17.13
CA GLY A 662 -22.56 20.59 -16.92
C GLY A 662 -22.28 19.64 -15.73
N THR A 663 -22.84 18.43 -15.79
CA THR A 663 -22.96 17.48 -14.66
C THR A 663 -22.27 16.13 -14.83
N GLY A 664 -21.62 15.86 -15.97
CA GLY A 664 -20.84 14.64 -16.24
C GLY A 664 -19.33 14.90 -16.35
N PRO A 665 -18.54 13.95 -16.87
CA PRO A 665 -17.11 14.10 -17.14
C PRO A 665 -16.83 14.60 -18.57
N ALA A 666 -15.62 15.09 -18.83
CA ALA A 666 -15.23 15.65 -20.13
C ALA A 666 -15.33 14.61 -21.26
N GLN A 667 -15.48 15.05 -22.50
CA GLN A 667 -15.32 14.18 -23.67
C GLN A 667 -13.82 13.93 -23.95
N PRO A 668 -13.42 12.77 -24.50
CA PRO A 668 -12.02 12.50 -24.82
C PRO A 668 -11.42 13.57 -25.76
N GLY A 669 -10.39 14.26 -25.29
CA GLY A 669 -9.76 15.38 -25.98
C GLY A 669 -10.44 16.75 -25.85
N GLU A 670 -11.45 16.92 -24.97
CA GLU A 670 -12.11 18.20 -24.71
C GLU A 670 -11.15 19.25 -24.13
N ASN A 671 -10.29 18.85 -23.19
CA ASN A 671 -9.28 19.72 -22.55
C ASN A 671 -7.94 19.74 -23.32
N GLY A 672 -7.99 19.57 -24.65
CA GLY A 672 -6.82 19.60 -25.52
C GLY A 672 -5.89 18.38 -25.31
N PRO A 673 -4.56 18.54 -25.51
CA PRO A 673 -3.60 17.45 -25.33
C PRO A 673 -3.57 16.87 -23.92
N TRP A 674 -3.85 17.68 -22.89
CA TRP A 674 -3.87 17.24 -21.48
C TRP A 674 -4.99 16.26 -21.13
N SER A 675 -6.07 16.21 -21.92
CA SER A 675 -7.24 15.38 -21.62
C SER A 675 -6.83 13.95 -21.28
N LEU A 676 -7.39 13.42 -20.19
CA LEU A 676 -6.95 12.15 -19.60
C LEU A 676 -7.09 11.01 -20.62
N CYS A 677 -8.25 10.94 -21.28
CA CYS A 677 -8.47 10.14 -22.48
C CYS A 677 -8.19 10.99 -23.74
N PRO A 678 -7.29 10.57 -24.64
CA PRO A 678 -6.97 11.32 -25.86
C PRO A 678 -8.14 11.50 -26.83
N LYS A 679 -8.03 12.50 -27.69
CA LYS A 679 -9.06 12.82 -28.70
C LYS A 679 -9.30 11.64 -29.64
N GLY A 680 -10.51 11.09 -29.60
CA GLY A 680 -10.95 9.97 -30.45
C GLY A 680 -11.02 8.62 -29.72
N ALA A 681 -10.59 8.54 -28.46
CA ALA A 681 -10.84 7.36 -27.62
C ALA A 681 -12.36 7.14 -27.43
N LYS A 682 -12.76 5.87 -27.33
CA LYS A 682 -14.16 5.44 -27.18
C LYS A 682 -14.54 5.39 -25.70
N VAL A 683 -15.59 6.09 -25.28
CA VAL A 683 -16.03 6.05 -23.87
C VAL A 683 -16.76 4.73 -23.58
N GLN A 684 -16.22 3.96 -22.65
CA GLN A 684 -16.82 2.74 -22.10
C GLN A 684 -17.38 3.06 -20.71
N GLU A 685 -18.66 3.43 -20.64
CA GLU A 685 -19.32 3.74 -19.36
C GLU A 685 -19.72 2.46 -18.61
N PHE A 686 -19.33 2.35 -17.35
CA PHE A 686 -19.73 1.25 -16.46
C PHE A 686 -20.33 1.82 -15.17
N VAL A 687 -21.52 1.35 -14.77
CA VAL A 687 -22.13 1.72 -13.48
C VAL A 687 -21.86 0.60 -12.49
N ILE A 688 -20.89 0.79 -11.59
CA ILE A 688 -20.43 -0.23 -10.65
C ILE A 688 -21.05 0.00 -9.28
N HIS A 689 -21.72 -1.02 -8.74
CA HIS A 689 -22.21 -1.06 -7.36
C HIS A 689 -21.33 -1.99 -6.53
N ALA A 690 -20.92 -1.56 -5.33
CA ALA A 690 -20.43 -2.45 -4.27
C ALA A 690 -21.62 -2.95 -3.44
N ILE A 691 -21.83 -4.27 -3.37
CA ILE A 691 -23.01 -4.90 -2.74
C ILE A 691 -22.64 -5.99 -1.74
N ASN A 692 -23.45 -6.14 -0.68
CA ASN A 692 -23.47 -7.35 0.15
C ASN A 692 -24.49 -8.38 -0.38
N LEU A 693 -24.12 -9.66 -0.37
CA LEU A 693 -24.98 -10.81 -0.67
C LEU A 693 -24.35 -12.14 -0.20
N PRO A 694 -25.14 -13.15 0.22
CA PRO A 694 -24.60 -14.47 0.52
C PRO A 694 -24.00 -15.16 -0.71
N ILE A 695 -22.82 -15.76 -0.58
CA ILE A 695 -22.09 -16.48 -1.63
C ILE A 695 -21.81 -17.92 -1.18
N THR A 696 -22.38 -18.91 -1.88
CA THR A 696 -22.03 -20.32 -1.67
C THR A 696 -20.67 -20.61 -2.32
N LEU A 697 -19.65 -20.84 -1.49
CA LEU A 697 -18.28 -21.17 -1.92
C LEU A 697 -18.17 -22.66 -2.32
N SER A 698 -18.98 -23.53 -1.71
CA SER A 698 -19.07 -24.96 -2.05
C SER A 698 -20.39 -25.56 -1.57
N ARG A 699 -21.18 -26.18 -2.47
CA ARG A 699 -22.41 -26.91 -2.10
C ARG A 699 -22.09 -28.28 -1.51
N SER A 700 -21.06 -28.93 -2.04
CA SER A 700 -20.56 -30.24 -1.59
C SER A 700 -20.03 -30.18 -0.16
N ALA A 701 -19.17 -29.21 0.16
CA ALA A 701 -18.68 -28.98 1.52
C ALA A 701 -19.64 -28.15 2.41
N ARG A 702 -20.74 -27.63 1.84
CA ARG A 702 -21.74 -26.76 2.50
C ARG A 702 -21.16 -25.45 3.06
N ILE A 703 -20.16 -24.89 2.39
CA ILE A 703 -19.51 -23.64 2.77
C ILE A 703 -20.24 -22.48 2.09
N VAL A 704 -20.76 -21.55 2.90
CA VAL A 704 -21.46 -20.34 2.47
C VAL A 704 -20.89 -19.16 3.23
N ASP A 705 -20.48 -18.13 2.51
CA ASP A 705 -20.26 -16.80 3.06
C ASP A 705 -21.61 -16.09 3.23
N PRO A 706 -22.02 -15.73 4.46
CA PRO A 706 -23.29 -15.03 4.70
C PRO A 706 -23.25 -13.54 4.37
N VAL A 707 -22.06 -12.92 4.30
CA VAL A 707 -21.86 -11.46 4.20
C VAL A 707 -20.99 -11.05 3.01
N GLY A 708 -20.75 -11.99 2.09
CA GLY A 708 -19.99 -11.84 0.85
C GLY A 708 -20.21 -10.50 0.15
N GLN A 709 -19.13 -9.97 -0.42
CA GLN A 709 -19.06 -8.63 -0.99
C GLN A 709 -18.63 -8.73 -2.44
N LEU A 710 -19.27 -7.99 -3.34
CA LEU A 710 -18.91 -7.96 -4.76
C LEU A 710 -19.03 -6.56 -5.33
N TYR A 711 -18.13 -6.24 -6.25
CA TYR A 711 -18.42 -5.29 -7.32
C TYR A 711 -19.31 -5.96 -8.36
N VAL A 712 -20.34 -5.27 -8.82
CA VAL A 712 -21.24 -5.72 -9.89
C VAL A 712 -21.55 -4.57 -10.84
N LEU A 713 -21.79 -4.88 -12.11
CA LEU A 713 -22.44 -3.92 -13.02
C LEU A 713 -23.91 -3.77 -12.61
N LYS A 714 -24.44 -2.55 -12.56
CA LYS A 714 -25.82 -2.30 -12.11
C LYS A 714 -26.85 -2.93 -13.06
N GLU A 715 -26.53 -3.03 -14.35
CA GLU A 715 -27.31 -3.77 -15.34
C GLU A 715 -27.36 -5.30 -15.11
N GLU A 716 -26.43 -5.86 -14.33
CA GLU A 716 -26.33 -7.31 -14.03
C GLU A 716 -26.81 -7.67 -12.61
N GLU A 717 -26.97 -6.69 -11.71
CA GLU A 717 -27.09 -6.89 -10.26
C GLU A 717 -28.21 -7.87 -9.86
N ASP A 718 -29.42 -7.71 -10.37
CA ASP A 718 -30.55 -8.58 -10.03
C ASP A 718 -30.29 -10.05 -10.41
N ALA A 719 -29.60 -10.28 -11.54
CA ALA A 719 -29.20 -11.61 -11.97
C ALA A 719 -28.11 -12.20 -11.07
N VAL A 720 -27.13 -11.39 -10.65
CA VAL A 720 -26.07 -11.80 -9.70
C VAL A 720 -26.66 -12.11 -8.32
N ARG A 721 -27.58 -11.29 -7.80
CA ARG A 721 -28.28 -11.55 -6.54
C ARG A 721 -29.07 -12.86 -6.60
N ALA A 722 -29.79 -13.11 -7.70
CA ALA A 722 -30.62 -14.30 -7.89
C ALA A 722 -29.83 -15.61 -8.17
N ASN A 723 -28.68 -15.55 -8.83
CA ASN A 723 -27.95 -16.74 -9.30
C ASN A 723 -26.53 -16.83 -8.73
N ASN A 724 -26.29 -17.80 -7.83
CA ASN A 724 -24.96 -18.05 -7.26
C ASN A 724 -23.87 -18.40 -8.30
N GLY A 725 -24.23 -18.90 -9.49
CA GLY A 725 -23.27 -19.14 -10.57
C GLY A 725 -22.63 -17.85 -11.12
N LEU A 726 -23.33 -16.71 -10.99
CA LEU A 726 -22.86 -15.40 -11.44
C LEU A 726 -22.09 -14.62 -10.36
N LYS A 727 -22.10 -15.09 -9.10
CA LYS A 727 -21.42 -14.45 -7.95
C LYS A 727 -19.92 -14.71 -7.98
N ASN A 728 -19.24 -14.07 -8.93
CA ASN A 728 -17.80 -14.11 -9.15
C ASN A 728 -17.27 -12.67 -9.07
N PRO A 729 -15.98 -12.45 -8.79
CA PRO A 729 -15.35 -11.12 -8.87
C PRO A 729 -15.50 -10.51 -10.27
N LEU A 730 -15.70 -9.20 -10.34
CA LEU A 730 -15.98 -8.48 -11.59
C LEU A 730 -14.70 -8.35 -12.44
N ALA A 731 -14.76 -8.76 -13.71
CA ALA A 731 -13.66 -8.59 -14.67
C ALA A 731 -14.15 -7.79 -15.89
N ILE A 732 -13.94 -6.47 -15.94
CA ILE A 732 -14.34 -5.60 -17.06
C ILE A 732 -13.28 -5.57 -18.18
N ARG A 733 -13.69 -5.16 -19.37
CA ARG A 733 -12.90 -5.27 -20.61
C ARG A 733 -12.69 -3.91 -21.29
N ALA A 734 -11.48 -3.66 -21.83
CA ALA A 734 -11.15 -2.48 -22.63
C ALA A 734 -9.98 -2.72 -23.59
N ASN A 735 -9.96 -2.03 -24.73
CA ASN A 735 -8.87 -2.06 -25.70
C ASN A 735 -7.83 -0.95 -25.43
N ALA A 736 -6.57 -1.34 -25.35
CA ALA A 736 -5.42 -0.47 -25.12
C ALA A 736 -5.26 0.57 -26.24
N GLY A 737 -5.02 1.83 -25.87
CA GLY A 737 -4.88 2.96 -26.80
C GLY A 737 -6.17 3.35 -27.55
N GLU A 738 -7.31 2.72 -27.23
CA GLU A 738 -8.57 2.90 -27.96
C GLU A 738 -9.74 3.26 -27.03
N ASP A 739 -9.91 2.55 -25.91
CA ASP A 739 -11.02 2.78 -24.98
C ASP A 739 -10.64 3.75 -23.83
N CYS A 740 -11.65 4.49 -23.38
CA CYS A 740 -11.66 5.37 -22.22
C CYS A 740 -12.67 4.81 -21.21
N VAL A 741 -12.19 4.11 -20.19
CA VAL A 741 -13.03 3.48 -19.17
C VAL A 741 -13.52 4.57 -18.22
N ASP A 742 -14.84 4.65 -18.06
CA ASP A 742 -15.53 5.74 -17.36
C ASP A 742 -16.52 5.13 -16.36
N ILE A 743 -16.15 5.10 -15.08
CA ILE A 743 -16.84 4.32 -14.06
C ILE A 743 -17.62 5.26 -13.14
N LEU A 744 -18.94 5.12 -13.11
CA LEU A 744 -19.77 5.68 -12.06
C LEU A 744 -19.84 4.67 -10.92
N PHE A 745 -19.19 4.97 -9.79
CA PHE A 745 -19.14 4.11 -8.63
C PHE A 745 -20.14 4.53 -7.54
N LYS A 746 -20.88 3.53 -7.01
CA LYS A 746 -21.88 3.66 -5.96
C LYS A 746 -21.75 2.50 -4.95
N SER A 747 -22.21 2.70 -3.72
CA SER A 747 -22.21 1.66 -2.67
C SER A 747 -23.62 1.36 -2.14
N GLU A 748 -23.93 0.08 -2.00
CA GLU A 748 -25.06 -0.47 -1.25
C GLU A 748 -24.58 -1.40 -0.11
N LEU A 749 -23.33 -1.27 0.34
CA LEU A 749 -22.82 -2.07 1.46
C LEU A 749 -23.61 -1.79 2.75
N GLU A 750 -23.69 -2.79 3.63
CA GLU A 750 -24.37 -2.67 4.92
C GLU A 750 -23.39 -2.28 6.05
N ASP A 751 -23.79 -1.35 6.91
CA ASP A 751 -23.08 -1.06 8.16
C ASP A 751 -23.20 -2.28 9.10
N THR A 752 -22.12 -3.07 9.20
CA THR A 752 -22.09 -4.38 9.87
C THR A 752 -20.85 -4.53 10.77
N GLY A 753 -20.76 -5.63 11.53
CA GLY A 753 -19.59 -5.91 12.37
C GLY A 753 -18.27 -5.95 11.59
N GLU A 754 -18.29 -6.40 10.33
CA GLU A 754 -17.09 -6.52 9.48
C GLU A 754 -16.51 -5.18 9.03
N ASN A 755 -17.23 -4.06 9.24
CA ASN A 755 -16.79 -2.70 8.92
C ASN A 755 -17.00 -1.71 10.08
N SER A 756 -16.94 -2.20 11.34
CA SER A 756 -17.14 -1.37 12.55
C SER A 756 -18.48 -0.61 12.58
N PHE A 757 -19.50 -1.08 11.85
CA PHE A 757 -20.75 -0.38 11.58
C PHE A 757 -20.55 1.00 10.92
N PHE A 758 -19.56 1.11 10.02
CA PHE A 758 -19.25 2.31 9.24
C PHE A 758 -18.68 1.91 7.86
N SER A 759 -19.52 1.31 7.03
CA SER A 759 -19.17 0.89 5.68
C SER A 759 -18.83 2.10 4.77
N LYS A 760 -17.71 2.01 4.05
CA LYS A 760 -17.41 2.81 2.86
C LYS A 760 -16.77 1.90 1.81
N ALA A 761 -16.74 2.34 0.56
CA ALA A 761 -15.98 1.68 -0.50
C ALA A 761 -15.41 2.70 -1.48
N ASN A 762 -14.38 2.29 -2.20
CA ASN A 762 -13.67 2.97 -3.27
C ASN A 762 -13.16 1.90 -4.25
N ILE A 763 -12.60 2.31 -5.39
CA ILE A 763 -12.06 1.37 -6.39
C ILE A 763 -10.70 1.87 -6.90
N HIS A 764 -9.62 1.34 -6.31
CA HIS A 764 -8.24 1.54 -6.79
C HIS A 764 -7.91 0.56 -7.91
N VAL A 765 -7.06 0.96 -8.87
CA VAL A 765 -6.68 0.16 -10.05
C VAL A 765 -5.20 0.30 -10.43
N HIS A 766 -4.66 -0.77 -11.00
CA HIS A 766 -3.29 -0.89 -11.46
C HIS A 766 -3.09 -0.45 -12.95
N PHE A 767 -1.84 -0.15 -13.33
CA PHE A 767 -1.31 0.11 -14.69
C PHE A 767 -1.87 1.26 -15.57
N VAL A 768 -3.13 1.69 -15.42
CA VAL A 768 -3.83 2.58 -16.36
C VAL A 768 -3.60 4.07 -16.09
N GLN A 769 -3.56 4.93 -17.12
CA GLN A 769 -3.52 6.37 -16.89
C GLN A 769 -4.79 6.86 -16.18
N PHE A 770 -4.63 7.50 -15.03
CA PHE A 770 -5.68 8.19 -14.29
C PHE A 770 -5.15 9.45 -13.59
N ASP A 771 -6.05 10.37 -13.25
CA ASP A 771 -5.69 11.55 -12.44
C ASP A 771 -5.71 11.19 -10.95
N VAL A 772 -4.55 11.23 -10.28
CA VAL A 772 -4.37 10.70 -8.92
C VAL A 772 -5.30 11.38 -7.90
N GLN A 773 -5.59 12.67 -8.09
CA GLN A 773 -6.39 13.46 -7.14
C GLN A 773 -7.85 13.00 -7.04
N GLY A 774 -8.40 12.35 -8.08
CA GLY A 774 -9.83 12.03 -8.17
C GLY A 774 -10.18 10.63 -8.71
N SER A 775 -9.23 9.89 -9.26
CA SER A 775 -9.44 8.54 -9.83
C SER A 775 -8.50 7.45 -9.27
N ASP A 776 -7.66 7.75 -8.27
CA ASP A 776 -6.81 6.73 -7.61
C ASP A 776 -7.61 5.75 -6.74
N GLY A 777 -8.72 6.19 -6.16
CA GLY A 777 -9.48 5.38 -5.21
C GLY A 777 -8.89 5.33 -3.80
N VAL A 778 -7.86 6.14 -3.49
CA VAL A 778 -7.38 6.34 -2.12
C VAL A 778 -7.28 7.83 -1.79
N ASN A 779 -7.69 8.19 -0.57
CA ASN A 779 -7.60 9.57 -0.06
C ASN A 779 -6.17 9.85 0.46
N THR A 780 -5.19 9.68 -0.42
CA THR A 780 -3.77 9.82 -0.09
C THR A 780 -3.41 11.29 0.10
N GLY A 781 -2.80 11.64 1.23
CA GLY A 781 -2.26 12.99 1.43
C GLY A 781 -3.33 14.09 1.34
N PHE A 782 -3.18 15.01 0.39
CA PHE A 782 -4.12 16.09 0.12
C PHE A 782 -4.93 15.90 -1.19
N ASN A 783 -5.08 14.65 -1.66
CA ASN A 783 -6.04 14.30 -2.71
C ASN A 783 -7.51 14.44 -2.21
N TYR A 784 -8.46 14.44 -3.13
CA TYR A 784 -9.89 14.53 -2.80
C TYR A 784 -10.44 13.22 -2.22
N GLU A 785 -11.65 13.28 -1.64
CA GLU A 785 -12.43 12.10 -1.30
C GLU A 785 -12.77 11.29 -2.57
N THR A 786 -12.37 10.02 -2.57
CA THR A 786 -12.67 9.04 -3.63
C THR A 786 -13.55 7.89 -3.15
N SER A 787 -13.85 7.82 -1.84
CA SER A 787 -14.64 6.78 -1.21
C SER A 787 -16.04 7.24 -0.76
N VAL A 788 -17.02 6.37 -0.96
CA VAL A 788 -18.44 6.66 -0.74
C VAL A 788 -19.02 5.82 0.38
N ARG A 789 -19.90 6.43 1.18
CA ARG A 789 -20.82 5.71 2.07
C ARG A 789 -21.97 5.09 1.27
N PRO A 790 -22.74 4.15 1.82
CA PRO A 790 -23.87 3.59 1.11
C PRO A 790 -24.94 4.65 0.87
N PHE A 791 -25.39 4.82 -0.37
CA PHE A 791 -26.47 5.77 -0.66
C PHE A 791 -27.81 5.33 -0.03
N THR A 792 -27.93 4.06 0.36
CA THR A 792 -29.03 3.51 1.15
C THR A 792 -29.07 4.00 2.60
N VAL A 793 -27.94 4.48 3.13
CA VAL A 793 -27.77 5.05 4.48
C VAL A 793 -27.76 6.57 4.42
N GLU A 794 -26.99 7.19 3.53
CA GLU A 794 -26.82 8.65 3.47
C GLU A 794 -27.81 9.37 2.53
N GLY A 795 -28.54 8.64 1.69
CA GLY A 795 -29.45 9.20 0.70
C GLY A 795 -30.86 9.49 1.22
N GLU A 796 -31.43 10.61 0.78
CA GLU A 796 -32.79 11.06 1.11
C GLU A 796 -33.80 10.58 0.06
N LYS A 797 -35.03 10.27 0.50
CA LYS A 797 -36.04 9.62 -0.37
C LYS A 797 -37.09 10.59 -0.89
N LEU A 798 -37.42 10.46 -2.18
CA LEU A 798 -38.47 11.25 -2.83
C LEU A 798 -39.83 11.04 -2.14
N VAL A 799 -40.48 12.12 -1.69
CA VAL A 799 -41.80 12.02 -1.02
C VAL A 799 -42.99 12.06 -1.98
N ALA A 800 -42.75 12.40 -3.25
CA ALA A 800 -43.68 12.38 -4.36
C ALA A 800 -42.96 11.90 -5.65
N ASP A 801 -43.72 11.56 -6.69
CA ASP A 801 -43.18 11.40 -8.04
C ASP A 801 -42.73 12.77 -8.61
N ALA A 802 -41.73 12.77 -9.46
CA ALA A 802 -41.32 13.90 -10.30
C ALA A 802 -41.32 13.50 -11.78
N ALA A 803 -41.68 14.41 -12.68
CA ALA A 803 -41.74 14.17 -14.11
C ALA A 803 -40.44 14.60 -14.83
N ALA A 804 -40.16 13.96 -15.97
CA ALA A 804 -39.17 14.48 -16.89
C ALA A 804 -39.58 15.90 -17.34
N GLY A 805 -38.66 16.85 -17.22
CA GLY A 805 -38.91 18.28 -17.42
C GLY A 805 -39.25 19.07 -16.15
N ASP A 806 -39.45 18.43 -15.00
CA ASP A 806 -39.58 19.16 -13.73
C ASP A 806 -38.23 19.79 -13.31
N ALA A 807 -38.29 21.00 -12.74
CA ALA A 807 -37.11 21.78 -12.37
C ALA A 807 -36.51 21.43 -10.99
N GLY A 808 -36.91 20.31 -10.38
CA GLY A 808 -36.52 19.94 -9.03
C GLY A 808 -37.25 18.73 -8.46
N VAL A 809 -36.83 18.28 -7.27
CA VAL A 809 -37.37 17.12 -6.56
C VAL A 809 -37.70 17.45 -5.11
N LYS A 810 -38.68 16.75 -4.53
CA LYS A 810 -39.11 16.96 -3.14
C LYS A 810 -38.75 15.77 -2.25
N LEU A 811 -38.03 16.07 -1.16
CA LEU A 811 -37.44 15.11 -0.23
C LEU A 811 -38.20 15.02 1.11
N GLY A 812 -37.85 14.01 1.91
CA GLY A 812 -38.25 13.90 3.31
C GLY A 812 -37.63 15.00 4.15
N ASN A 813 -36.32 15.20 3.98
CA ASN A 813 -35.51 16.29 4.52
C ASN A 813 -34.51 16.74 3.44
N ALA A 814 -34.16 18.03 3.40
CA ALA A 814 -33.14 18.56 2.48
C ALA A 814 -31.96 19.26 3.20
N GLY A 815 -31.97 19.33 4.53
CA GLY A 815 -31.06 20.19 5.30
C GLY A 815 -29.56 19.90 5.13
N ARG A 816 -29.21 18.64 4.82
CA ARG A 816 -27.82 18.22 4.58
C ARG A 816 -27.26 18.66 3.23
N PHE A 817 -28.12 18.85 2.23
CA PHE A 817 -27.70 19.31 0.91
C PHE A 817 -27.39 20.82 0.90
N GLN A 818 -26.64 21.26 -0.12
CA GLN A 818 -26.14 22.62 -0.25
C GLN A 818 -26.34 23.09 -1.71
N PRO A 819 -26.54 24.39 -2.00
CA PRO A 819 -26.43 24.92 -3.35
C PRO A 819 -25.04 24.68 -3.96
N GLY A 820 -24.95 24.63 -5.28
CA GLY A 820 -23.72 24.35 -6.04
C GLY A 820 -23.32 22.87 -6.11
N ALA A 821 -23.64 22.08 -5.07
CA ALA A 821 -23.39 20.64 -5.00
C ALA A 821 -24.08 19.84 -6.12
N LEU A 822 -23.46 18.71 -6.50
CA LEU A 822 -24.10 17.70 -7.35
C LEU A 822 -24.77 16.63 -6.49
N VAL A 823 -25.88 16.10 -7.00
CA VAL A 823 -26.56 14.91 -6.45
C VAL A 823 -26.94 13.97 -7.58
N GLY A 824 -26.81 12.67 -7.34
CA GLY A 824 -27.46 11.64 -8.14
C GLY A 824 -28.92 11.51 -7.71
N VAL A 825 -29.83 11.41 -8.68
CA VAL A 825 -31.26 11.19 -8.52
C VAL A 825 -31.59 9.82 -9.09
N GLY A 826 -32.32 8.99 -8.33
CA GLY A 826 -32.53 7.58 -8.70
C GLY A 826 -31.28 6.73 -8.48
N MET A 827 -30.61 6.89 -7.33
CA MET A 827 -29.33 6.21 -7.02
C MET A 827 -29.38 4.68 -7.22
N ASP A 828 -30.52 4.06 -6.92
CA ASP A 828 -30.80 2.62 -7.04
C ASP A 828 -31.22 2.17 -8.46
N GLN A 829 -31.40 3.10 -9.40
CA GLN A 829 -31.86 2.82 -10.76
C GLN A 829 -30.70 2.57 -11.74
N SER A 830 -30.99 1.80 -12.80
CA SER A 830 -30.08 1.56 -13.94
C SER A 830 -30.36 2.53 -15.09
N GLU A 831 -31.59 2.54 -15.62
CA GLU A 831 -31.97 3.31 -16.82
C GLU A 831 -32.25 4.80 -16.56
N THR A 832 -32.78 5.12 -15.37
CA THR A 832 -33.26 6.47 -15.03
C THR A 832 -32.35 7.24 -14.08
N PHE A 833 -31.19 6.70 -13.70
CA PHE A 833 -30.21 7.45 -12.88
C PHE A 833 -29.75 8.72 -13.62
N GLU A 834 -29.70 9.85 -12.92
CA GLU A 834 -29.05 11.05 -13.45
C GLU A 834 -28.48 11.99 -12.37
N VAL A 835 -27.43 12.73 -12.74
CA VAL A 835 -26.78 13.72 -11.86
C VAL A 835 -27.37 15.12 -12.12
N ARG A 836 -27.63 15.89 -11.06
CA ARG A 836 -28.04 17.30 -11.14
C ARG A 836 -27.32 18.19 -10.15
N ARG A 837 -27.09 19.44 -10.57
CA ARG A 837 -26.60 20.52 -9.71
C ARG A 837 -27.75 21.21 -9.00
N ILE A 838 -27.62 21.40 -7.70
CA ILE A 838 -28.58 22.14 -6.88
C ILE A 838 -28.34 23.64 -7.08
N ARG A 839 -29.27 24.34 -7.74
CA ARG A 839 -29.23 25.80 -7.83
C ARG A 839 -29.63 26.46 -6.52
N SER A 840 -30.65 25.90 -5.86
CA SER A 840 -31.28 26.46 -4.67
C SER A 840 -32.12 25.42 -3.94
N ILE A 841 -32.37 25.62 -2.65
CA ILE A 841 -33.22 24.73 -1.84
C ILE A 841 -34.41 25.54 -1.30
N ASP A 842 -35.64 25.10 -1.58
CA ASP A 842 -36.88 25.70 -1.06
C ASP A 842 -37.59 24.73 -0.11
N GLY A 843 -37.38 24.93 1.19
CA GLY A 843 -37.80 24.00 2.23
C GLY A 843 -37.13 22.63 2.04
N ASN A 844 -37.93 21.61 1.70
CA ASN A 844 -37.44 20.27 1.36
C ASN A 844 -37.43 19.99 -0.16
N THR A 845 -37.40 21.04 -0.98
CA THR A 845 -37.36 20.94 -2.45
C THR A 845 -35.97 21.31 -2.94
N LEU A 846 -35.26 20.36 -3.55
CA LEU A 846 -34.06 20.67 -4.31
C LEU A 846 -34.48 21.21 -5.68
N VAL A 847 -34.03 22.41 -6.02
CA VAL A 847 -34.30 23.04 -7.32
C VAL A 847 -32.99 23.05 -8.11
N PHE A 848 -33.04 22.55 -9.33
CA PHE A 848 -31.86 22.30 -10.15
C PHE A 848 -31.61 23.40 -11.19
N ASP A 849 -30.36 23.50 -11.66
CA ASP A 849 -29.99 24.35 -12.79
C ASP A 849 -30.58 23.84 -14.11
N GLU A 850 -30.57 22.51 -14.29
CA GLU A 850 -31.11 21.81 -15.45
C GLU A 850 -32.35 20.98 -15.04
N PRO A 851 -33.47 21.01 -15.80
CA PRO A 851 -34.62 20.15 -15.53
C PRO A 851 -34.28 18.65 -15.57
N LEU A 852 -35.06 17.81 -14.90
CA LEU A 852 -34.92 16.35 -14.97
C LEU A 852 -35.05 15.83 -16.40
N ARG A 853 -34.22 14.87 -16.80
CA ARG A 853 -34.30 14.15 -18.08
C ARG A 853 -35.27 12.97 -17.97
N TYR A 854 -35.38 12.38 -16.78
CA TYR A 854 -36.18 11.19 -16.51
C TYR A 854 -37.32 11.47 -15.52
N GLY A 855 -38.30 10.57 -15.49
CA GLY A 855 -39.40 10.62 -14.52
C GLY A 855 -39.08 9.72 -13.34
N HIS A 856 -38.93 10.32 -12.15
CA HIS A 856 -38.53 9.63 -10.93
C HIS A 856 -39.73 9.33 -10.02
N LYS A 857 -39.70 8.18 -9.34
CA LYS A 857 -40.76 7.68 -8.48
C LYS A 857 -40.56 7.98 -7.02
N ARG A 858 -41.68 8.20 -6.33
CA ARG A 858 -41.74 8.30 -4.88
C ARG A 858 -41.04 7.10 -4.22
N ARG A 859 -40.08 7.39 -3.33
CA ARG A 859 -39.12 6.49 -2.65
C ARG A 859 -37.79 6.21 -3.35
N GLU A 860 -37.60 6.61 -4.61
CA GLU A 860 -36.24 6.66 -5.19
C GLU A 860 -35.35 7.56 -4.34
N ILE A 861 -34.04 7.29 -4.39
CA ILE A 861 -33.05 7.90 -3.51
C ILE A 861 -32.32 9.04 -4.25
N VAL A 862 -32.05 10.12 -3.52
CA VAL A 862 -31.19 11.25 -3.91
C VAL A 862 -30.00 11.33 -2.95
N SER A 863 -28.78 11.36 -3.47
CA SER A 863 -27.57 11.44 -2.64
C SER A 863 -26.39 12.08 -3.38
N TYR A 864 -25.41 12.59 -2.63
CA TYR A 864 -24.09 12.97 -3.15
C TYR A 864 -23.07 11.81 -3.03
N GLU A 865 -23.41 10.67 -2.41
CA GLU A 865 -22.50 9.52 -2.27
C GLU A 865 -22.38 8.73 -3.59
N PHE A 866 -21.67 9.31 -4.56
CA PHE A 866 -21.14 8.67 -5.76
C PHE A 866 -19.79 9.30 -6.10
N VAL A 867 -18.88 8.53 -6.69
CA VAL A 867 -17.64 9.04 -7.28
C VAL A 867 -17.58 8.57 -8.73
N ARG A 868 -17.07 9.41 -9.62
CA ARG A 868 -16.83 9.04 -11.00
C ARG A 868 -15.32 8.93 -11.22
N TYR A 869 -14.89 7.78 -11.69
CA TYR A 869 -13.49 7.43 -11.98
C TYR A 869 -13.29 7.42 -13.49
N ARG A 870 -12.09 7.76 -13.96
CA ARG A 870 -11.71 7.63 -15.36
C ARG A 870 -10.33 7.02 -15.50
N TRP A 871 -10.26 5.98 -16.32
CA TRP A 871 -9.06 5.21 -16.58
C TRP A 871 -8.85 5.11 -18.09
N TYR A 872 -7.64 5.42 -18.55
CA TYR A 872 -7.22 5.25 -19.94
C TYR A 872 -6.12 4.18 -20.01
N PRO A 873 -6.42 2.96 -20.49
CA PRO A 873 -5.42 1.94 -20.76
C PRO A 873 -4.57 2.37 -21.95
N ASP A 874 -3.49 3.11 -21.69
CA ASP A 874 -2.51 3.57 -22.69
C ASP A 874 -1.62 2.43 -23.20
N VAL A 875 -1.50 1.34 -22.44
CA VAL A 875 -0.71 0.15 -22.78
C VAL A 875 -1.51 -1.15 -22.61
N GLN A 876 -1.06 -2.18 -23.32
CA GLN A 876 -1.55 -3.54 -23.16
C GLN A 876 -0.79 -4.21 -22.02
N PHE A 877 -1.47 -4.43 -20.90
CA PHE A 877 -0.97 -5.19 -19.75
C PHE A 877 -1.67 -6.55 -19.59
N GLY A 878 -2.78 -6.77 -20.30
CA GLY A 878 -3.56 -8.00 -20.22
C GLY A 878 -4.42 -8.08 -18.96
N THR A 879 -3.84 -7.94 -17.77
CA THR A 879 -4.57 -8.03 -16.49
C THR A 879 -4.11 -6.94 -15.52
N ALA A 880 -5.04 -6.10 -15.04
CA ALA A 880 -4.83 -5.20 -13.90
C ALA A 880 -5.82 -5.57 -12.79
N TYR A 881 -5.36 -5.57 -11.55
CA TYR A 881 -6.18 -5.76 -10.36
C TYR A 881 -6.97 -4.47 -10.05
N PHE A 882 -8.14 -4.59 -9.42
CA PHE A 882 -8.81 -3.48 -8.74
C PHE A 882 -9.52 -3.92 -7.46
N HIS A 883 -9.62 -3.05 -6.47
CA HIS A 883 -10.14 -3.37 -5.13
C HIS A 883 -10.42 -2.11 -4.30
N ASP A 884 -11.00 -2.27 -3.10
CA ASP A 884 -11.10 -1.18 -2.12
C ASP A 884 -9.82 -1.03 -1.29
N HIS A 885 -9.63 0.14 -0.65
CA HIS A 885 -8.62 0.41 0.39
C HIS A 885 -9.25 0.78 1.74
N VAL A 886 -10.57 0.61 1.91
CA VAL A 886 -11.29 1.02 3.12
C VAL A 886 -11.22 -0.04 4.21
N SER A 887 -11.37 -1.32 3.86
CA SER A 887 -11.55 -2.40 4.84
C SER A 887 -10.92 -3.71 4.40
N ALA A 888 -9.83 -3.64 3.64
CA ALA A 888 -9.05 -4.75 3.07
C ALA A 888 -8.98 -6.04 3.92
N LEU A 889 -8.73 -5.91 5.24
CA LEU A 889 -8.63 -7.05 6.15
C LEU A 889 -9.93 -7.86 6.34
N THR A 890 -11.08 -7.35 5.91
CA THR A 890 -12.39 -8.03 5.90
C THR A 890 -13.01 -8.05 4.50
N SER A 891 -13.05 -6.93 3.79
CA SER A 891 -13.69 -6.77 2.48
C SER A 891 -13.11 -7.69 1.40
N TRP A 892 -11.78 -7.77 1.28
CA TRP A 892 -11.11 -8.66 0.32
C TRP A 892 -11.33 -10.13 0.67
N LYS A 893 -11.54 -10.47 1.95
CA LYS A 893 -11.87 -11.85 2.39
C LYS A 893 -13.30 -12.25 2.02
N HIS A 894 -14.19 -11.27 1.88
CA HIS A 894 -15.57 -11.45 1.41
C HIS A 894 -15.74 -11.30 -0.11
N GLY A 895 -14.69 -10.86 -0.84
CA GLY A 895 -14.65 -10.84 -2.30
C GLY A 895 -14.72 -9.47 -2.97
N LEU A 896 -14.55 -8.35 -2.23
CA LEU A 896 -14.64 -6.98 -2.76
C LEU A 896 -13.40 -6.58 -3.59
N PHE A 897 -13.21 -7.26 -4.72
CA PHE A 897 -12.16 -7.00 -5.69
C PHE A 897 -12.60 -7.40 -7.11
N GLY A 898 -11.77 -7.08 -8.11
CA GLY A 898 -12.03 -7.34 -9.51
C GLY A 898 -10.81 -7.10 -10.39
N ALA A 899 -11.03 -7.05 -11.70
CA ALA A 899 -9.99 -6.88 -12.71
C ALA A 899 -10.43 -6.00 -13.88
N LEU A 900 -9.49 -5.26 -14.43
CA LEU A 900 -9.58 -4.68 -15.76
C LEU A 900 -8.69 -5.48 -16.71
N ILE A 901 -9.24 -5.94 -17.83
CA ILE A 901 -8.49 -6.63 -18.88
C ILE A 901 -8.22 -5.65 -20.03
N SER A 902 -6.94 -5.41 -20.33
CA SER A 902 -6.48 -4.52 -21.41
C SER A 902 -5.86 -5.35 -22.54
N GLU A 903 -6.56 -5.40 -23.68
CA GLU A 903 -6.18 -6.15 -24.89
C GLU A 903 -5.78 -5.21 -26.04
N PRO A 904 -5.25 -5.70 -27.18
CA PRO A 904 -4.89 -4.83 -28.30
C PRO A 904 -6.07 -4.03 -28.88
N PRO A 905 -5.81 -2.90 -29.57
CA PRO A 905 -6.82 -2.19 -30.35
C PRO A 905 -7.67 -3.12 -31.25
N GLY A 906 -8.97 -2.86 -31.30
CA GLY A 906 -9.91 -3.61 -32.14
C GLY A 906 -10.28 -5.01 -31.65
N SER A 907 -9.83 -5.43 -30.46
CA SER A 907 -10.22 -6.74 -29.89
C SER A 907 -11.73 -6.78 -29.58
N THR A 908 -12.32 -7.98 -29.68
CA THR A 908 -13.72 -8.22 -29.31
C THR A 908 -13.83 -9.41 -28.36
N TYR A 909 -14.76 -9.31 -27.42
CA TYR A 909 -14.92 -10.21 -26.28
C TYR A 909 -16.25 -10.97 -26.41
N ARG A 910 -16.22 -12.30 -26.33
CA ARG A 910 -17.42 -13.13 -26.47
C ARG A 910 -17.62 -14.09 -25.31
N SER A 911 -18.89 -14.32 -24.99
CA SER A 911 -19.33 -15.38 -24.10
C SER A 911 -18.85 -16.73 -24.62
N SER A 912 -17.97 -17.39 -23.87
CA SER A 912 -17.40 -18.72 -24.19
C SER A 912 -18.43 -19.86 -24.27
N ARG A 913 -19.71 -19.56 -23.94
CA ARG A 913 -20.86 -20.48 -23.98
C ARG A 913 -21.95 -20.12 -25.00
N THR A 914 -22.11 -18.85 -25.36
CA THR A 914 -23.18 -18.39 -26.29
C THR A 914 -22.67 -17.70 -27.55
N GLY A 915 -21.40 -17.27 -27.60
CA GLY A 915 -20.83 -16.51 -28.73
C GLY A 915 -21.32 -15.06 -28.82
N GLU A 916 -22.20 -14.63 -27.92
CA GLU A 916 -22.68 -13.26 -27.80
C GLU A 916 -21.56 -12.34 -27.28
N GLU A 917 -21.62 -11.06 -27.63
CA GLU A 917 -20.64 -10.06 -27.22
C GLU A 917 -20.83 -9.69 -25.74
N VAL A 918 -19.73 -9.58 -24.99
CA VAL A 918 -19.74 -9.29 -23.54
C VAL A 918 -18.75 -8.16 -23.20
N ARG A 919 -19.01 -7.44 -22.11
CA ARG A 919 -18.12 -6.37 -21.60
C ARG A 919 -17.52 -6.67 -20.22
N SER A 920 -17.84 -7.84 -19.69
CA SER A 920 -17.60 -8.30 -18.33
C SER A 920 -17.41 -9.82 -18.29
N GLY A 921 -16.80 -10.32 -17.20
CA GLY A 921 -16.84 -11.74 -16.81
C GLY A 921 -15.48 -12.46 -16.87
N PRO A 922 -15.28 -13.51 -16.04
CA PRO A 922 -13.97 -14.18 -15.89
C PRO A 922 -13.71 -15.33 -16.89
N LEU A 923 -14.60 -15.58 -17.86
CA LEU A 923 -14.47 -16.66 -18.86
C LEU A 923 -14.93 -16.17 -20.23
N VAL A 924 -13.99 -15.81 -21.11
CA VAL A 924 -14.25 -15.08 -22.35
C VAL A 924 -13.45 -15.67 -23.51
N ASP A 925 -14.06 -15.79 -24.68
CA ASP A 925 -13.35 -16.02 -25.94
C ASP A 925 -12.99 -14.66 -26.54
N ILE A 926 -11.71 -14.42 -26.82
CA ILE A 926 -11.20 -13.13 -27.27
C ILE A 926 -10.73 -13.26 -28.72
N HIS A 927 -11.21 -12.37 -29.58
CA HIS A 927 -10.75 -12.25 -30.96
C HIS A 927 -9.98 -10.95 -31.11
N THR A 928 -8.71 -11.05 -31.51
CA THR A 928 -7.83 -9.91 -31.79
C THR A 928 -6.92 -10.22 -32.98
N ASP A 929 -6.56 -9.19 -33.75
CA ASP A 929 -5.48 -9.26 -34.74
C ASP A 929 -4.11 -8.91 -34.13
N GLY A 930 -4.09 -8.49 -32.85
CA GLY A 930 -2.87 -8.15 -32.14
C GLY A 930 -2.08 -9.35 -31.59
N LYS A 931 -0.91 -9.04 -31.03
CA LYS A 931 -0.07 -9.98 -30.27
C LYS A 931 -0.46 -9.90 -28.78
N VAL A 932 -0.51 -11.03 -28.08
CA VAL A 932 -0.92 -11.10 -26.66
C VAL A 932 0.19 -11.67 -25.77
N SER A 933 1.06 -12.52 -26.33
CA SER A 933 2.31 -12.95 -25.69
C SER A 933 3.37 -13.23 -26.77
N ALA A 934 4.58 -13.62 -26.37
CA ALA A 934 5.62 -14.10 -27.28
C ALA A 934 5.13 -15.19 -28.24
N ASP A 935 4.17 -16.02 -27.79
CA ASP A 935 3.71 -17.24 -28.47
C ASP A 935 2.26 -17.14 -28.97
N ILE A 936 1.47 -16.12 -28.56
CA ILE A 936 0.05 -15.97 -28.90
C ILE A 936 -0.20 -14.73 -29.76
N SER A 937 -0.82 -14.96 -30.92
CA SER A 937 -1.40 -13.96 -31.81
C SER A 937 -2.68 -14.53 -32.43
N GLY A 938 -3.72 -13.71 -32.59
CA GLY A 938 -5.03 -14.18 -33.07
C GLY A 938 -6.02 -14.45 -31.93
N SER A 939 -7.02 -15.30 -32.20
CA SER A 939 -8.07 -15.62 -31.22
C SER A 939 -7.62 -16.66 -30.18
N PHE A 940 -8.07 -16.50 -28.94
CA PHE A 940 -7.75 -17.38 -27.82
C PHE A 940 -8.92 -17.47 -26.82
N ARG A 941 -8.91 -18.51 -25.99
CA ARG A 941 -9.84 -18.65 -24.86
C ARG A 941 -9.16 -18.23 -23.57
N GLU A 942 -9.86 -17.42 -22.77
CA GLU A 942 -9.32 -16.79 -21.58
C GLU A 942 -10.07 -17.21 -20.31
N MET A 943 -9.32 -17.40 -19.23
CA MET A 943 -9.84 -17.53 -17.87
C MET A 943 -9.12 -16.57 -16.93
N VAL A 944 -9.89 -15.75 -16.21
CA VAL A 944 -9.40 -14.98 -15.05
C VAL A 944 -9.52 -15.83 -13.79
N LEU A 945 -8.39 -16.08 -13.13
CA LEU A 945 -8.28 -16.76 -11.85
C LEU A 945 -7.94 -15.75 -10.75
N PHE A 946 -8.98 -15.31 -10.06
CA PHE A 946 -8.87 -14.60 -8.79
C PHE A 946 -8.55 -15.60 -7.68
N ILE A 947 -7.29 -15.59 -7.25
CA ILE A 947 -6.75 -16.33 -6.11
C ILE A 947 -6.92 -15.47 -4.86
N GLN A 948 -7.34 -16.08 -3.75
CA GLN A 948 -7.60 -15.42 -2.48
C GLN A 948 -7.10 -16.31 -1.34
N ASP A 949 -6.47 -15.74 -0.30
CA ASP A 949 -6.23 -16.43 0.98
C ASP A 949 -6.80 -15.69 2.22
N GLU A 950 -6.32 -16.02 3.42
CA GLU A 950 -6.87 -15.68 4.75
C GLU A 950 -8.39 -15.86 4.95
N ASN A 951 -9.09 -16.60 4.08
CA ASN A 951 -10.54 -16.73 4.12
C ASN A 951 -10.97 -17.71 5.23
N THR A 952 -11.39 -17.14 6.37
CA THR A 952 -11.75 -17.84 7.61
C THR A 952 -12.86 -18.89 7.45
N LEU A 953 -13.71 -18.77 6.43
CA LEU A 953 -14.80 -19.70 6.14
C LEU A 953 -14.33 -20.97 5.41
N THR A 954 -13.16 -20.90 4.76
CA THR A 954 -12.53 -22.00 4.01
C THR A 954 -11.36 -22.64 4.77
N LYS A 955 -10.99 -22.05 5.91
CA LYS A 955 -9.86 -22.44 6.77
C LYS A 955 -10.05 -23.83 7.38
N THR A 956 -9.26 -24.79 6.90
CA THR A 956 -9.16 -26.15 7.47
C THR A 956 -7.81 -26.38 8.16
N GLY A 957 -7.85 -26.95 9.37
CA GLY A 957 -6.65 -27.33 10.14
C GLY A 957 -5.70 -26.16 10.42
N ARG A 958 -4.61 -26.07 9.64
CA ARG A 958 -3.58 -25.02 9.72
C ARG A 958 -3.51 -24.09 8.50
N SER A 959 -4.33 -24.29 7.48
CA SER A 959 -4.37 -23.42 6.30
C SER A 959 -4.75 -21.98 6.68
N ALA A 960 -4.38 -20.99 5.86
CA ALA A 960 -5.02 -19.67 5.90
C ALA A 960 -6.50 -19.74 5.48
N GLY A 961 -6.84 -20.68 4.59
CA GLY A 961 -8.10 -20.78 3.87
C GLY A 961 -8.02 -20.00 2.57
N SER A 962 -8.17 -20.67 1.42
CA SER A 962 -8.03 -20.07 0.09
C SER A 962 -9.14 -20.44 -0.88
N SER A 963 -9.33 -19.64 -1.94
CA SER A 963 -10.34 -19.89 -2.98
C SER A 963 -9.89 -19.44 -4.39
N PHE A 964 -10.54 -19.99 -5.43
CA PHE A 964 -10.46 -19.50 -6.81
C PHE A 964 -11.84 -18.96 -7.23
N ASN A 965 -11.91 -17.69 -7.64
CA ASN A 965 -13.14 -16.98 -8.04
C ASN A 965 -14.28 -17.14 -7.00
N LEU A 966 -13.93 -17.12 -5.70
CA LEU A 966 -14.84 -17.35 -4.57
C LEU A 966 -15.49 -18.75 -4.60
N ARG A 967 -14.72 -19.78 -4.98
CA ARG A 967 -15.13 -21.20 -4.98
C ARG A 967 -14.05 -22.09 -4.37
N VAL A 968 -14.46 -23.17 -3.72
CA VAL A 968 -13.57 -24.16 -3.11
C VAL A 968 -14.01 -25.60 -3.34
N ALA A 969 -13.04 -26.50 -3.46
CA ALA A 969 -13.24 -27.95 -3.56
C ALA A 969 -12.29 -28.70 -2.60
N PRO A 970 -12.47 -28.56 -1.27
CA PRO A 970 -11.55 -29.12 -0.29
C PRO A 970 -11.49 -30.65 -0.37
N LEU A 971 -10.28 -31.22 -0.33
CA LEU A 971 -10.06 -32.66 -0.49
C LEU A 971 -10.74 -33.51 0.60
N GLU A 972 -11.04 -32.94 1.77
CA GLU A 972 -11.84 -33.59 2.82
C GLU A 972 -13.28 -33.90 2.34
N ALA A 973 -13.88 -33.03 1.52
CA ALA A 973 -15.18 -33.30 0.87
C ALA A 973 -15.10 -34.36 -0.24
N ARG A 974 -13.88 -34.79 -0.60
CA ARG A 974 -13.57 -35.88 -1.54
C ARG A 974 -12.95 -37.09 -0.85
N ALA A 975 -12.99 -37.17 0.48
CA ALA A 975 -12.37 -38.25 1.24
C ALA A 975 -12.88 -39.65 0.80
N GLY A 976 -11.95 -40.59 0.65
CA GLY A 976 -12.20 -41.91 0.10
C GLY A 976 -10.90 -42.65 -0.18
N ASP A 977 -10.80 -43.31 -1.34
CA ASP A 977 -9.55 -43.86 -1.85
C ASP A 977 -8.61 -42.69 -2.26
N PRO A 978 -7.39 -42.57 -1.68
CA PRO A 978 -6.47 -41.49 -2.00
C PRO A 978 -6.07 -41.43 -3.50
N SER A 979 -6.14 -42.54 -4.23
CA SER A 979 -5.87 -42.58 -5.68
C SER A 979 -6.99 -41.97 -6.53
N LEU A 980 -8.17 -41.71 -5.94
CA LEU A 980 -9.35 -41.21 -6.66
C LEU A 980 -9.70 -39.75 -6.34
N LEU A 981 -8.96 -39.06 -5.46
CA LEU A 981 -9.27 -37.69 -5.01
C LEU A 981 -9.52 -36.69 -6.18
N PHE A 982 -8.72 -36.78 -7.24
CA PHE A 982 -8.83 -35.93 -8.43
C PHE A 982 -9.74 -36.52 -9.53
N SER A 983 -10.37 -37.67 -9.31
CA SER A 983 -11.21 -38.35 -10.31
C SER A 983 -12.63 -37.76 -10.37
N SER A 984 -12.95 -37.06 -11.46
CA SER A 984 -14.32 -36.66 -11.76
C SER A 984 -15.29 -37.83 -11.93
N GLN A 985 -14.81 -39.05 -12.25
CA GLN A 985 -15.66 -40.23 -12.27
C GLN A 985 -16.13 -40.66 -10.86
N ALA A 986 -15.29 -40.44 -9.83
CA ALA A 986 -15.61 -40.80 -8.45
C ALA A 986 -16.38 -39.70 -7.70
N HIS A 987 -16.08 -38.42 -7.99
CA HIS A 987 -16.56 -37.27 -7.20
C HIS A 987 -17.35 -36.22 -7.99
N GLY A 988 -17.47 -36.38 -9.32
CA GLY A 988 -17.87 -35.29 -10.22
C GLY A 988 -16.75 -34.25 -10.40
N ASP A 989 -16.94 -33.32 -11.32
CA ASP A 989 -16.02 -32.18 -11.48
C ASP A 989 -16.08 -31.25 -10.25
N PRO A 990 -14.98 -30.54 -9.91
CA PRO A 990 -14.97 -29.64 -8.75
C PRO A 990 -15.84 -28.40 -8.98
N GLU A 991 -16.24 -27.75 -7.89
CA GLU A 991 -17.04 -26.51 -7.94
C GLU A 991 -16.19 -25.24 -8.15
N THR A 992 -14.88 -25.39 -8.25
CA THR A 992 -13.92 -24.36 -8.70
C THR A 992 -14.06 -24.10 -10.21
N PRO A 993 -13.49 -23.00 -10.75
CA PRO A 993 -13.48 -22.76 -12.20
C PRO A 993 -12.92 -23.96 -13.00
N LEU A 994 -13.54 -24.24 -14.15
CA LEU A 994 -13.15 -25.30 -15.09
C LEU A 994 -12.76 -24.65 -16.43
N LEU A 995 -11.59 -25.01 -16.97
CA LEU A 995 -11.12 -24.51 -18.26
C LEU A 995 -11.51 -25.50 -19.37
N GLU A 996 -12.67 -25.26 -19.98
CA GLU A 996 -13.20 -26.06 -21.08
C GLU A 996 -12.54 -25.62 -22.41
N ALA A 997 -11.76 -26.49 -23.06
CA ALA A 997 -11.03 -26.20 -24.30
C ALA A 997 -10.92 -27.44 -25.21
N TYR A 998 -10.72 -27.23 -26.52
CA TYR A 998 -10.42 -28.27 -27.49
C TYR A 998 -8.91 -28.44 -27.70
N LEU A 999 -8.52 -29.60 -28.26
CA LEU A 999 -7.11 -29.91 -28.55
C LEU A 999 -6.56 -28.98 -29.63
N GLY A 1000 -5.70 -28.05 -29.22
CA GLY A 1000 -5.04 -27.07 -30.09
C GLY A 1000 -5.57 -25.63 -29.95
N ASP A 1001 -6.56 -25.38 -29.10
CA ASP A 1001 -7.01 -24.02 -28.78
C ASP A 1001 -5.90 -23.24 -28.05
N PRO A 1002 -5.59 -21.99 -28.44
CA PRO A 1002 -4.74 -21.10 -27.65
C PRO A 1002 -5.43 -20.69 -26.34
N LEU A 1003 -4.72 -20.79 -25.22
CA LEU A 1003 -5.25 -20.53 -23.88
C LEU A 1003 -4.46 -19.44 -23.15
N VAL A 1004 -5.17 -18.54 -22.48
CA VAL A 1004 -4.60 -17.53 -21.58
C VAL A 1004 -5.23 -17.67 -20.20
N ILE A 1005 -4.41 -17.97 -19.19
CA ILE A 1005 -4.81 -17.99 -17.79
C ILE A 1005 -4.29 -16.72 -17.14
N ARG A 1006 -5.19 -15.87 -16.65
CA ARG A 1006 -4.89 -14.59 -15.99
C ARG A 1006 -4.98 -14.77 -14.47
N GLY A 1007 -3.85 -15.11 -13.84
CA GLY A 1007 -3.76 -15.19 -12.39
C GLY A 1007 -3.71 -13.81 -11.73
N LEU A 1008 -4.55 -13.60 -10.72
CA LEU A 1008 -4.54 -12.43 -9.83
C LEU A 1008 -4.61 -12.92 -8.39
N VAL A 1009 -3.64 -12.57 -7.55
CA VAL A 1009 -3.74 -12.76 -6.10
C VAL A 1009 -4.37 -11.50 -5.51
N ALA A 1010 -5.55 -11.61 -4.92
CA ALA A 1010 -6.09 -10.55 -4.08
C ALA A 1010 -5.13 -10.37 -2.87
N ALA A 1011 -4.70 -9.15 -2.57
CA ALA A 1011 -3.47 -8.86 -1.80
C ALA A 1011 -3.49 -9.30 -0.31
N THR A 1012 -3.38 -10.61 -0.08
CA THR A 1012 -3.40 -11.26 1.23
C THR A 1012 -1.99 -11.69 1.68
N ASN A 1013 -1.85 -12.71 2.52
CA ASN A 1013 -0.67 -12.90 3.37
C ASN A 1013 0.23 -14.07 2.90
N ASP A 1014 -0.32 -15.02 2.14
CA ASP A 1014 0.41 -16.17 1.60
C ASP A 1014 0.92 -15.91 0.16
N VAL A 1015 2.06 -16.51 -0.20
CA VAL A 1015 2.57 -16.54 -1.58
C VAL A 1015 2.01 -17.77 -2.31
N HIS A 1016 1.45 -17.56 -3.50
CA HIS A 1016 0.80 -18.61 -4.30
C HIS A 1016 1.68 -19.05 -5.47
N THR A 1017 1.82 -20.36 -5.67
CA THR A 1017 2.48 -20.96 -6.85
C THR A 1017 1.44 -21.63 -7.74
N LEU A 1018 1.30 -21.14 -8.98
CA LEU A 1018 0.42 -21.74 -9.97
C LEU A 1018 1.17 -22.80 -10.78
N HIS A 1019 0.64 -24.03 -10.82
CA HIS A 1019 1.13 -25.10 -11.68
C HIS A 1019 -0.02 -25.63 -12.56
N VAL A 1020 0.32 -26.10 -13.75
CA VAL A 1020 -0.63 -26.70 -14.70
C VAL A 1020 0.00 -27.97 -15.25
N ASP A 1021 -0.48 -29.12 -14.77
CA ASP A 1021 0.10 -30.44 -15.07
C ASP A 1021 0.33 -30.64 -16.59
N GLY A 1022 1.56 -31.01 -16.95
CA GLY A 1022 1.96 -31.29 -18.33
C GLY A 1022 2.14 -30.07 -19.25
N HIS A 1023 2.02 -28.85 -18.72
CA HIS A 1023 2.19 -27.60 -19.46
C HIS A 1023 3.35 -26.78 -18.88
N TRP A 1024 3.84 -25.81 -19.66
CA TRP A 1024 4.86 -24.83 -19.25
C TRP A 1024 4.49 -23.44 -19.79
N PHE A 1025 5.03 -22.39 -19.19
CA PHE A 1025 4.85 -21.00 -19.64
C PHE A 1025 6.11 -20.16 -19.43
N ARG A 1026 6.15 -18.92 -19.92
CA ARG A 1026 7.35 -18.05 -19.82
C ARG A 1026 7.36 -17.23 -18.53
N VAL A 1027 8.56 -17.03 -17.96
CA VAL A 1027 8.79 -16.05 -16.86
C VAL A 1027 8.47 -14.62 -17.32
N GLU A 1028 8.92 -14.26 -18.52
CA GLU A 1028 8.67 -12.98 -19.17
C GLU A 1028 7.80 -13.18 -20.42
N PRO A 1029 6.48 -12.91 -20.35
CA PRO A 1029 5.50 -13.38 -21.34
C PRO A 1029 5.67 -12.76 -22.73
N TYR A 1030 6.39 -11.64 -22.86
CA TYR A 1030 6.62 -10.95 -24.13
C TYR A 1030 7.96 -11.32 -24.79
N SER A 1031 8.90 -11.88 -24.01
CA SER A 1031 10.26 -12.18 -24.45
C SER A 1031 10.37 -13.58 -25.07
N THR A 1032 10.75 -13.65 -26.34
CA THR A 1032 11.01 -14.93 -27.03
C THR A 1032 12.20 -15.69 -26.48
N THR A 1033 13.11 -15.02 -25.75
CA THR A 1033 14.28 -15.63 -25.08
C THR A 1033 14.04 -15.94 -23.60
N SER A 1034 12.88 -15.62 -23.04
CA SER A 1034 12.52 -16.05 -21.68
C SER A 1034 12.61 -17.57 -21.56
N PRO A 1035 13.22 -18.11 -20.48
CA PRO A 1035 13.12 -19.53 -20.18
C PRO A 1035 11.66 -19.93 -19.89
N PRO A 1036 11.33 -21.22 -20.08
CA PRO A 1036 10.08 -21.82 -19.62
C PRO A 1036 10.13 -22.09 -18.10
N VAL A 1037 8.94 -22.17 -17.51
CA VAL A 1037 8.60 -22.59 -16.13
C VAL A 1037 7.62 -23.76 -16.21
#